data_AF-A0A0G2GCQ7-F1
#
_entry.id   AF-A0A0G2GCQ7-F1
#
_cell.length_a   1.000
_cell.length_b   1.000
_cell.length_c   1.000
_cell.angle_alpha   90.00
_cell.angle_beta   90.00
_cell.angle_gamma   90.00
#
_symmetry.space_group_name_H-M   'P 1'
#
loop_
_entity.id
_entity.type
_entity.pdbx_description
1 polymer ?
#
loop_
_entity_poly.entity_id
_entity_poly.type
_entity_poly.pdbx_seq_one_letter_code
_entity_poly.pdbx_strand_id
1 'polypeptide(L)'
;MFALAKLQPTLEQAQDVLTKISTSCHPPNLIPLYATIPADLLTPSGAYLRVSKGSKLSFLFESAETTGTIGRYSFVGANPRKVLKSGPGHGPAEDPLPALQTELSSSKVATVPGLQLPPLAGGAIGYVGYDCVRYFEPKTARDMKDVLKVPESFFMLFDNIIAFDHFYQQIKVIAYIQIPSSAEDLPKAYQKAAEEIYQLVDILQAEVTPQIPQGPITPDQDYTSNIGQTGYENHVKTLKKHITVGDIIQAVPSQRLARPTSLHPFNIYRHLRTVNPSPYLFYVDCEDFQLIGASPELLVKEEAGRIITHPIAGTVKRGTTPEEDEMLADELRNSLKDRAEHVMLVDLARNDINRVCDPMTTTVDRLMVVQKFSHVQHLVSQVSGVLRSDQTRWDAFRSIFPAGTVSGAPKVKAMELIAELEGEKRGVYAGAVGYFGFDSVSADGSKEIEGAMDTCIALRTMLAKDGVAYLQAGGGIVFDSDPYDEYIETINKLGANIRTIIAAEEKFMVAESKAPRPSQQSGSKAHIDLAAGDFTAKMTAAMDQLKDPWPKKFATKVNEDEKELKNKLKMAIKELEQRCETFDETFLRILRDTVTQPFLAELDVTAFTRDCAAKESHPQFTQSSEVLQKSKTLLEDYKVLVESTAKSFETVNLSIKFRQERDRLVNVLKTGKQVTQNEILSLLAHKRKCSTWSAYDLASVSEEDLADVKAMLHAGARKTQNEDQQAMESWGDVAYDTAKAFTELKRAGEGY
;
A
#
# COMPACT_ATOMS: atom_id res chain seq x y z
N MET A 1 28.03 -34.82 1.54
CA MET A 1 28.80 -33.93 2.44
C MET A 1 29.43 -32.84 1.59
N PHE A 2 28.69 -31.76 1.33
CA PHE A 2 29.33 -30.53 0.87
C PHE A 2 30.31 -30.09 1.98
N ALA A 3 31.48 -29.58 1.57
CA ALA A 3 32.53 -29.15 2.49
C ALA A 3 31.93 -28.30 3.62
N LEU A 4 32.24 -28.64 4.88
CA LEU A 4 31.82 -27.90 6.08
C LEU A 4 31.97 -26.41 5.79
N ALA A 5 30.87 -25.67 5.89
CA ALA A 5 30.85 -24.24 5.59
C ALA A 5 31.97 -23.57 6.40
N LYS A 6 32.91 -22.92 5.69
CA LYS A 6 34.14 -22.41 6.30
C LYS A 6 33.79 -21.31 7.29
N LEU A 7 34.19 -21.49 8.54
CA LEU A 7 33.99 -20.53 9.61
C LEU A 7 34.96 -19.35 9.48
N GLN A 8 34.48 -18.15 9.79
CA GLN A 8 35.26 -16.92 9.87
C GLN A 8 34.84 -16.12 11.11
N PRO A 9 35.79 -15.65 11.93
CA PRO A 9 37.24 -15.87 11.83
C PRO A 9 37.65 -17.32 12.16
N THR A 10 38.89 -17.71 11.84
CA THR A 10 39.46 -18.98 12.32
C THR A 10 39.72 -18.94 13.83
N LEU A 11 39.92 -20.09 14.47
CA LEU A 11 40.29 -20.16 15.89
C LEU A 11 41.56 -19.35 16.21
N GLU A 12 42.58 -19.43 15.36
CA GLU A 12 43.82 -18.65 15.49
C GLU A 12 43.54 -17.14 15.44
N GLN A 13 42.71 -16.69 14.50
CA GLN A 13 42.30 -15.29 14.40
C GLN A 13 41.47 -14.85 15.63
N ALA A 14 40.63 -15.71 16.18
CA ALA A 14 39.90 -15.44 17.43
C ALA A 14 40.84 -15.33 18.63
N GLN A 15 41.90 -16.14 18.69
CA GLN A 15 42.97 -16.03 19.71
C GLN A 15 43.75 -14.73 19.58
N ASP A 16 44.06 -14.30 18.36
CA ASP A 16 44.71 -13.01 18.09
C ASP A 16 43.85 -11.83 18.55
N VAL A 17 42.53 -11.89 18.29
CA VAL A 17 41.57 -10.89 18.77
C VAL A 17 41.54 -10.88 20.30
N LEU A 18 41.45 -12.04 20.95
CA LEU A 18 41.47 -12.15 22.41
C LEU A 18 42.74 -11.56 23.04
N THR A 19 43.89 -11.77 22.38
CA THR A 19 45.17 -11.22 22.85
C THR A 19 45.17 -9.69 22.79
N LYS A 20 44.67 -9.11 21.69
CA LYS A 20 44.62 -7.65 21.50
C LYS A 20 43.65 -6.95 22.45
N ILE A 21 42.51 -7.56 22.73
CA ILE A 21 41.48 -6.98 23.60
C ILE A 21 41.77 -7.19 25.09
N SER A 22 42.75 -8.02 25.46
CA SER A 22 43.13 -8.26 26.87
C SER A 22 43.57 -6.98 27.61
N THR A 23 44.00 -5.96 26.86
CA THR A 23 44.39 -4.63 27.36
C THR A 23 43.35 -3.55 27.07
N SER A 24 42.14 -3.92 26.63
CA SER A 24 41.09 -2.98 26.25
C SER A 24 40.56 -2.21 27.46
N CYS A 25 40.31 -0.91 27.29
CA CYS A 25 39.57 -0.11 28.28
C CYS A 25 38.06 -0.41 28.26
N HIS A 26 37.56 -1.06 27.20
CA HIS A 26 36.17 -1.45 26.99
C HIS A 26 36.10 -2.94 26.62
N PRO A 27 36.29 -3.86 27.57
CA PRO A 27 36.42 -5.29 27.26
C PRO A 27 35.15 -5.82 26.59
N PRO A 28 35.22 -6.34 25.36
CA PRO A 28 34.10 -7.03 24.74
C PRO A 28 33.89 -8.39 25.41
N ASN A 29 32.70 -8.96 25.25
CA ASN A 29 32.37 -10.30 25.75
C ASN A 29 31.90 -11.26 24.64
N LEU A 30 31.81 -10.79 23.40
CA LEU A 30 31.44 -11.59 22.23
C LEU A 30 32.46 -11.43 21.11
N ILE A 31 32.80 -12.51 20.42
CA ILE A 31 33.50 -12.47 19.12
C ILE A 31 32.51 -12.98 18.06
N PRO A 32 32.24 -12.23 16.98
CA PRO A 32 31.34 -12.68 15.93
C PRO A 32 31.96 -13.85 15.17
N LEU A 33 31.15 -14.87 14.88
CA LEU A 33 31.52 -16.03 14.08
C LEU A 33 30.45 -16.23 13.01
N TYR A 34 30.84 -16.45 11.76
CA TYR A 34 29.88 -16.84 10.74
C TYR A 34 30.41 -17.92 9.83
N ALA A 35 29.48 -18.65 9.23
CA ALA A 35 29.73 -19.45 8.03
C ALA A 35 29.00 -18.83 6.84
N THR A 36 29.58 -19.01 5.65
CA THR A 36 28.97 -18.61 4.38
C THR A 36 28.56 -19.84 3.58
N ILE A 37 27.32 -19.85 3.09
CA ILE A 37 26.81 -20.84 2.13
C ILE A 37 26.24 -20.15 0.88
N PRO A 38 26.18 -20.83 -0.27
CA PRO A 38 25.51 -20.29 -1.47
C PRO A 38 24.01 -20.03 -1.23
N ALA A 39 23.46 -18.97 -1.84
CA ALA A 39 22.03 -18.62 -1.78
C ALA A 39 21.26 -18.97 -3.05
N ASP A 40 21.88 -19.62 -4.03
CA ASP A 40 21.37 -19.84 -5.39
C ASP A 40 20.05 -20.61 -5.46
N LEU A 41 19.85 -21.59 -4.57
CA LEU A 41 18.63 -22.43 -4.55
C LEU A 41 17.70 -22.16 -3.36
N LEU A 42 18.03 -21.20 -2.49
CA LEU A 42 17.25 -20.93 -1.28
C LEU A 42 16.80 -19.47 -1.25
N THR A 43 15.49 -19.27 -1.24
CA THR A 43 14.90 -17.92 -1.08
C THR A 43 14.79 -17.54 0.40
N PRO A 44 14.76 -16.24 0.76
CA PRO A 44 14.54 -15.79 2.12
C PRO A 44 13.27 -16.37 2.76
N SER A 45 12.16 -16.41 2.02
CA SER A 45 10.90 -17.00 2.52
C SER A 45 11.03 -18.51 2.75
N GLY A 46 11.77 -19.23 1.90
CA GLY A 46 12.05 -20.66 2.08
C GLY A 46 12.90 -20.93 3.31
N ALA A 47 13.95 -20.14 3.52
CA ALA A 47 14.77 -20.21 4.73
C ALA A 47 13.97 -19.88 5.99
N TYR A 48 13.12 -18.84 5.95
CA TYR A 48 12.23 -18.52 7.04
C TYR A 48 11.37 -19.72 7.44
N LEU A 49 10.73 -20.41 6.50
CA LEU A 49 9.90 -21.58 6.80
C LEU A 49 10.68 -22.76 7.40
N ARG A 50 11.95 -22.94 7.02
CA ARG A 50 12.82 -23.97 7.59
C ARG A 50 13.22 -23.62 9.03
N VAL A 51 13.65 -22.38 9.25
CA VAL A 51 14.21 -21.89 10.51
C VAL A 51 13.13 -21.64 11.57
N SER A 52 11.97 -21.12 11.16
CA SER A 52 10.84 -20.86 12.07
C SER A 52 10.03 -22.11 12.42
N LYS A 53 10.35 -23.28 11.86
CA LYS A 53 9.59 -24.51 12.10
C LYS A 53 9.53 -24.84 13.60
N GLY A 54 8.34 -24.76 14.18
CA GLY A 54 8.09 -25.03 15.60
C GLY A 54 8.35 -23.85 16.53
N SER A 55 8.83 -22.72 16.01
CA SER A 55 8.89 -21.45 16.72
C SER A 55 7.58 -20.69 16.56
N LYS A 56 7.24 -19.88 17.57
CA LYS A 56 6.19 -18.84 17.50
C LYS A 56 6.77 -17.43 17.64
N LEU A 57 8.10 -17.32 17.67
CA LEU A 57 8.84 -16.09 17.83
C LEU A 57 9.91 -16.04 16.74
N SER A 58 9.66 -15.27 15.70
CA SER A 58 10.51 -15.23 14.52
C SER A 58 10.26 -13.99 13.68
N PHE A 59 11.21 -13.68 12.80
CA PHE A 59 11.06 -12.59 11.86
C PHE A 59 11.68 -12.92 10.50
N LEU A 60 11.17 -12.22 9.49
CA LEU A 60 11.73 -12.13 8.15
C LEU A 60 11.66 -10.67 7.73
N PHE A 61 12.82 -10.07 7.48
CA PHE A 61 12.94 -8.75 6.88
C PHE A 61 13.50 -8.89 5.47
N GLU A 62 12.85 -8.27 4.50
CA GLU A 62 13.28 -8.20 3.11
C GLU A 62 13.23 -6.75 2.62
N SER A 63 13.98 -6.44 1.57
CA SER A 63 13.88 -5.18 0.85
C SER A 63 13.69 -5.48 -0.63
N ALA A 64 12.61 -4.96 -1.22
CA ALA A 64 12.32 -5.18 -2.63
C ALA A 64 13.05 -4.15 -3.51
N GLU A 65 13.23 -4.50 -4.79
CA GLU A 65 13.86 -3.62 -5.76
C GLU A 65 12.98 -2.40 -6.08
N THR A 66 13.52 -1.20 -5.84
CA THR A 66 12.96 0.05 -6.36
C THR A 66 13.99 0.67 -7.30
N THR A 67 13.76 0.49 -8.60
CA THR A 67 14.45 1.16 -9.72
C THR A 67 15.99 1.22 -9.64
N GLY A 68 16.64 0.07 -9.46
CA GLY A 68 18.07 -0.12 -9.78
C GLY A 68 18.99 -0.46 -8.61
N THR A 69 18.50 -0.49 -7.38
CA THR A 69 19.25 -1.08 -6.25
C THR A 69 18.29 -1.89 -5.37
N ILE A 70 18.46 -3.22 -5.39
CA ILE A 70 17.87 -4.12 -4.39
C ILE A 70 18.50 -3.76 -3.05
N GLY A 71 17.71 -3.66 -1.97
CA GLY A 71 18.28 -3.60 -0.63
C GLY A 71 19.15 -4.85 -0.43
N ARG A 72 20.45 -4.65 -0.23
CA ARG A 72 21.47 -5.71 -0.35
C ARG A 72 21.17 -6.94 0.51
N TYR A 73 20.45 -6.77 1.62
CA TYR A 73 20.23 -7.81 2.61
C TYR A 73 18.76 -8.18 2.83
N SER A 74 18.52 -9.47 3.06
CA SER A 74 17.34 -9.95 3.79
C SER A 74 17.80 -10.66 5.07
N PHE A 75 17.00 -10.59 6.13
CA PHE A 75 17.34 -11.15 7.44
C PHE A 75 16.26 -12.11 7.93
N VAL A 76 16.69 -13.22 8.51
CA VAL A 76 15.84 -14.26 9.09
C VAL A 76 16.33 -14.62 10.48
N GLY A 77 15.41 -14.79 11.42
CA GLY A 77 15.70 -15.32 12.75
C GLY A 77 14.49 -15.98 13.39
N ALA A 78 14.72 -16.97 14.25
CA ALA A 78 13.71 -17.64 15.06
C ALA A 78 14.30 -18.09 16.40
N ASN A 79 13.45 -18.32 17.40
CA ASN A 79 13.83 -18.71 18.76
C ASN A 79 14.76 -17.67 19.43
N PRO A 80 14.27 -16.44 19.67
CA PRO A 80 15.05 -15.44 20.39
C PRO A 80 15.38 -15.91 21.80
N ARG A 81 16.52 -15.47 22.34
CA ARG A 81 16.93 -15.79 23.72
C ARG A 81 16.03 -15.15 24.77
N LYS A 82 15.40 -14.02 24.44
CA LYS A 82 14.58 -13.22 25.34
C LYS A 82 13.61 -12.34 24.55
N VAL A 83 12.47 -12.03 25.16
CA VAL A 83 11.51 -11.04 24.66
C VAL A 83 11.32 -9.96 25.72
N LEU A 84 11.36 -8.70 25.29
CA LEU A 84 11.01 -7.53 26.10
C LEU A 84 9.68 -6.96 25.61
N LYS A 85 8.73 -6.78 26.51
CA LYS A 85 7.40 -6.22 26.24
C LYS A 85 7.15 -5.02 27.15
N SER A 86 6.45 -4.01 26.64
CA SER A 86 5.95 -2.88 27.43
C SER A 86 4.44 -2.70 27.23
N GLY A 87 3.81 -1.97 28.15
CA GLY A 87 2.42 -1.59 28.09
C GLY A 87 1.48 -2.41 28.97
N PRO A 88 0.31 -1.86 29.35
CA PRO A 88 -0.62 -2.47 30.28
C PRO A 88 -1.03 -3.90 29.88
N GLY A 89 -0.97 -4.83 30.84
CA GLY A 89 -1.30 -6.25 30.63
C GLY A 89 -0.18 -7.09 30.01
N HIS A 90 0.93 -6.48 29.58
CA HIS A 90 2.04 -7.16 28.91
C HIS A 90 3.41 -6.92 29.57
N GLY A 91 3.62 -5.72 30.12
CA GLY A 91 4.85 -5.32 30.80
C GLY A 91 4.71 -3.96 31.49
N PRO A 92 5.83 -3.34 31.91
CA PRO A 92 5.83 -1.98 32.46
C PRO A 92 5.25 -0.97 31.45
N ALA A 93 4.44 -0.03 31.94
CA ALA A 93 3.90 1.07 31.15
C ALA A 93 4.84 2.29 31.22
N GLU A 94 6.02 2.16 30.61
CA GLU A 94 7.09 3.16 30.61
C GLU A 94 7.80 3.21 29.25
N ASP A 95 8.76 4.13 29.10
CA ASP A 95 9.64 4.17 27.93
C ASP A 95 10.31 2.80 27.71
N PRO A 96 10.12 2.15 26.55
CA PRO A 96 10.69 0.82 26.31
C PRO A 96 12.20 0.82 26.02
N LEU A 97 12.78 1.97 25.66
CA LEU A 97 14.16 2.06 25.19
C LEU A 97 15.21 1.86 26.31
N PRO A 98 15.06 2.37 27.55
CA PRO A 98 16.03 2.13 28.63
C PRO A 98 16.21 0.65 28.97
N ALA A 99 15.12 -0.11 29.04
CA ALA A 99 15.19 -1.56 29.28
C ALA A 99 15.87 -2.28 28.11
N LEU A 100 15.57 -1.88 26.88
CA LEU A 100 16.19 -2.41 25.67
C LEU A 100 17.70 -2.10 25.61
N GLN A 101 18.08 -0.85 25.89
CA GLN A 101 19.46 -0.39 25.95
C GLN A 101 20.25 -1.15 27.01
N THR A 102 19.68 -1.30 28.21
CA THR A 102 20.30 -2.06 29.30
C THR A 102 20.58 -3.49 28.86
N GLU A 103 19.59 -4.14 28.25
CA GLU A 103 19.73 -5.51 27.79
C GLU A 103 20.78 -5.65 26.67
N LEU A 104 20.80 -4.75 25.69
CA LEU A 104 21.80 -4.77 24.61
C LEU A 104 23.21 -4.43 25.09
N SER A 105 23.35 -3.54 26.09
CA SER A 105 24.66 -3.16 26.65
C SER A 105 25.39 -4.32 27.32
N SER A 106 24.66 -5.38 27.67
CA SER A 106 25.23 -6.63 28.19
C SER A 106 25.97 -7.45 27.12
N SER A 107 25.85 -7.09 25.84
CA SER A 107 26.46 -7.76 24.69
C SER A 107 27.35 -6.78 23.94
N LYS A 108 28.67 -6.95 24.07
CA LYS A 108 29.70 -6.12 23.43
C LYS A 108 30.52 -6.96 22.47
N VAL A 109 30.41 -6.65 21.19
CA VAL A 109 31.00 -7.43 20.10
C VAL A 109 32.40 -6.91 19.77
N ALA A 110 33.41 -7.78 19.75
CA ALA A 110 34.74 -7.45 19.31
C ALA A 110 34.78 -7.20 17.79
N THR A 111 35.39 -6.08 17.37
CA THR A 111 35.69 -5.88 15.94
C THR A 111 36.84 -6.78 15.52
N VAL A 112 36.59 -7.63 14.52
CA VAL A 112 37.61 -8.54 13.96
C VAL A 112 38.15 -7.93 12.66
N PRO A 113 39.44 -7.56 12.58
CA PRO A 113 40.01 -6.99 11.36
C PRO A 113 39.80 -7.86 10.12
N GLY A 114 39.29 -7.26 9.04
CA GLY A 114 39.01 -7.95 7.78
C GLY A 114 37.70 -8.76 7.76
N LEU A 115 36.99 -8.88 8.87
CA LEU A 115 35.68 -9.51 8.94
C LEU A 115 34.59 -8.48 8.62
N GLN A 116 33.82 -8.71 7.56
CA GLN A 116 32.70 -7.85 7.19
C GLN A 116 31.37 -8.49 7.61
N LEU A 117 30.74 -7.91 8.62
CA LEU A 117 29.40 -8.30 9.06
C LEU A 117 28.33 -7.56 8.25
N PRO A 118 27.16 -8.18 8.04
CA PRO A 118 26.00 -7.45 7.54
C PRO A 118 25.51 -6.43 8.60
N PRO A 119 24.68 -5.44 8.19
CA PRO A 119 24.17 -4.40 9.10
C PRO A 119 23.49 -4.95 10.36
N LEU A 120 22.72 -6.03 10.22
CA LEU A 120 22.17 -6.79 11.34
C LEU A 120 22.90 -8.12 11.48
N ALA A 121 23.73 -8.25 12.51
CA ALA A 121 24.46 -9.47 12.85
C ALA A 121 23.97 -10.13 14.15
N GLY A 122 23.20 -9.40 14.96
CA GLY A 122 22.63 -9.80 16.23
C GLY A 122 22.06 -8.56 16.92
N GLY A 123 21.14 -8.74 17.86
CA GLY A 123 20.52 -7.64 18.59
C GLY A 123 19.03 -7.83 18.80
N ALA A 124 18.30 -6.72 18.92
CA ALA A 124 16.88 -6.71 19.17
C ALA A 124 16.07 -6.38 17.92
N ILE A 125 15.07 -7.20 17.62
CA ILE A 125 14.18 -7.07 16.46
C ILE A 125 12.75 -6.96 16.94
N GLY A 126 11.99 -6.01 16.41
CA GLY A 126 10.59 -5.85 16.79
C GLY A 126 10.01 -4.49 16.47
N TYR A 127 9.18 -3.97 17.38
CA TYR A 127 8.47 -2.72 17.15
C TYR A 127 8.29 -1.86 18.41
N VAL A 128 8.12 -0.56 18.16
CA VAL A 128 7.59 0.43 19.10
C VAL A 128 6.28 0.97 18.53
N GLY A 129 5.18 0.76 19.24
CA GLY A 129 3.86 1.24 18.85
C GLY A 129 3.76 2.75 18.98
N TYR A 130 2.89 3.36 18.17
CA TYR A 130 2.69 4.82 18.13
C TYR A 130 2.40 5.40 19.51
N ASP A 131 1.60 4.70 20.32
CA ASP A 131 1.16 5.16 21.64
C ASP A 131 2.31 5.30 22.67
N CYS A 132 3.51 4.77 22.38
CA CYS A 132 4.73 5.02 23.16
C CYS A 132 5.18 6.48 23.10
N VAL A 133 4.68 7.28 22.15
CA VAL A 133 5.02 8.71 22.06
C VAL A 133 4.71 9.45 23.36
N ARG A 134 3.71 9.01 24.14
CA ARG A 134 3.39 9.60 25.44
C ARG A 134 4.51 9.51 26.46
N TYR A 135 5.46 8.58 26.29
CA TYR A 135 6.64 8.49 27.15
C TYR A 135 7.73 9.48 26.73
N PHE A 136 7.80 9.83 25.45
CA PHE A 136 8.79 10.77 24.90
C PHE A 136 8.30 12.22 24.98
N GLU A 137 7.00 12.43 24.77
CA GLU A 137 6.30 13.71 24.82
C GLU A 137 5.05 13.59 25.72
N PRO A 138 5.19 13.68 27.05
CA PRO A 138 4.10 13.41 28.01
C PRO A 138 2.83 14.25 27.83
N LYS A 139 2.92 15.42 27.18
CA LYS A 139 1.74 16.26 26.86
C LYS A 139 0.74 15.57 25.93
N THR A 140 1.20 14.60 25.14
CA THR A 140 0.38 13.83 24.20
C THR A 140 -0.48 12.76 24.88
N ALA A 141 -0.27 12.49 26.17
CA ALA A 141 -1.02 11.47 26.90
C ALA A 141 -2.53 11.80 26.91
N ARG A 142 -3.34 10.83 26.48
CA ARG A 142 -4.81 10.85 26.49
C ARG A 142 -5.32 9.46 26.83
N ASP A 143 -6.50 9.40 27.45
CA ASP A 143 -7.17 8.13 27.69
C ASP A 143 -7.75 7.61 26.36
N MET A 144 -7.25 6.45 25.93
CA MET A 144 -7.63 5.85 24.65
C MET A 144 -8.04 4.39 24.86
N LYS A 145 -9.03 3.95 24.08
CA LYS A 145 -9.49 2.57 24.10
C LYS A 145 -8.46 1.65 23.43
N ASP A 146 -8.01 0.62 24.15
CA ASP A 146 -7.10 -0.40 23.64
C ASP A 146 -7.87 -1.56 22.99
N VAL A 147 -8.17 -1.42 21.70
CA VAL A 147 -8.93 -2.40 20.93
C VAL A 147 -8.08 -3.61 20.56
N LEU A 148 -6.81 -3.39 20.19
CA LEU A 148 -5.92 -4.42 19.68
C LEU A 148 -5.37 -5.32 20.81
N LYS A 149 -5.23 -4.77 22.02
CA LYS A 149 -4.72 -5.47 23.21
C LYS A 149 -3.37 -6.12 22.97
N VAL A 150 -2.52 -5.46 22.20
CA VAL A 150 -1.13 -5.87 21.95
C VAL A 150 -0.18 -5.03 22.81
N PRO A 151 1.05 -5.50 23.08
CA PRO A 151 2.06 -4.71 23.76
C PRO A 151 2.31 -3.36 23.06
N GLU A 152 2.70 -2.35 23.84
CA GLU A 152 3.07 -1.04 23.30
C GLU A 152 4.45 -1.09 22.64
N SER A 153 5.33 -2.00 23.09
CA SER A 153 6.51 -2.42 22.35
C SER A 153 6.73 -3.92 22.51
N PHE A 154 7.39 -4.53 21.54
CA PHE A 154 7.79 -5.93 21.56
C PHE A 154 9.14 -6.07 20.89
N PHE A 155 10.16 -6.52 21.61
CA PHE A 155 11.50 -6.76 21.08
C PHE A 155 11.97 -8.17 21.40
N MET A 156 12.35 -8.90 20.35
CA MET A 156 12.96 -10.21 20.42
C MET A 156 14.47 -10.08 20.29
N LEU A 157 15.22 -10.65 21.23
CA LEU A 157 16.68 -10.61 21.22
C LEU A 157 17.24 -11.87 20.58
N PHE A 158 18.01 -11.68 19.51
CA PHE A 158 18.61 -12.75 18.73
C PHE A 158 20.12 -12.65 18.78
N ASP A 159 20.75 -13.75 19.19
CA ASP A 159 22.20 -13.94 19.07
C ASP A 159 22.56 -14.53 17.70
N ASN A 160 21.61 -15.23 17.06
CA ASN A 160 21.82 -15.90 15.78
C ASN A 160 21.00 -15.22 14.68
N ILE A 161 21.67 -14.83 13.59
CA ILE A 161 21.05 -14.16 12.44
C ILE A 161 21.46 -14.87 11.16
N ILE A 162 20.49 -15.05 10.26
CA ILE A 162 20.71 -15.53 8.91
C ILE A 162 20.52 -14.36 7.96
N ALA A 163 21.61 -13.92 7.33
CA ALA A 163 21.63 -12.78 6.43
C ALA A 163 21.88 -13.22 4.99
N PHE A 164 20.93 -12.94 4.11
CA PHE A 164 21.06 -13.12 2.66
C PHE A 164 21.73 -11.89 2.07
N ASP A 165 22.91 -12.03 1.49
CA ASP A 165 23.57 -11.00 0.69
C ASP A 165 23.20 -11.23 -0.78
N HIS A 166 22.23 -10.46 -1.28
CA HIS A 166 21.72 -10.60 -2.65
C HIS A 166 22.75 -10.20 -3.71
N PHE A 167 23.71 -9.36 -3.34
CA PHE A 167 24.76 -8.91 -4.25
C PHE A 167 25.78 -10.02 -4.52
N TYR A 168 26.26 -10.69 -3.46
CA TYR A 168 27.19 -11.82 -3.59
C TYR A 168 26.50 -13.17 -3.75
N GLN A 169 25.15 -13.23 -3.70
CA GLN A 169 24.34 -14.45 -3.73
C GLN A 169 24.77 -15.47 -2.66
N GLN A 170 24.94 -14.99 -1.44
CA GLN A 170 25.45 -15.77 -0.31
C GLN A 170 24.56 -15.62 0.91
N ILE A 171 24.51 -16.66 1.74
CA ILE A 171 23.86 -16.63 3.05
C ILE A 171 24.97 -16.66 4.10
N LYS A 172 24.98 -15.67 4.99
CA LYS A 172 25.81 -15.66 6.19
C LYS A 172 24.97 -16.15 7.37
N VAL A 173 25.42 -17.22 8.01
CA VAL A 173 24.84 -17.75 9.25
C VAL A 173 25.74 -17.31 10.38
N ILE A 174 25.25 -16.41 11.23
CA ILE A 174 26.02 -15.68 12.23
C ILE A 174 25.62 -16.18 13.61
N ALA A 175 26.63 -16.42 14.45
CA ALA A 175 26.53 -16.66 15.88
C ALA A 175 27.69 -15.94 16.60
N TYR A 176 27.77 -16.08 17.92
CA TYR A 176 28.81 -15.41 18.71
C TYR A 176 29.55 -16.38 19.62
N ILE A 177 30.87 -16.26 19.64
CA ILE A 177 31.73 -16.90 20.63
C ILE A 177 31.66 -16.07 21.90
N GLN A 178 31.16 -16.66 22.98
CA GLN A 178 31.23 -16.06 24.31
C GLN A 178 32.69 -16.05 24.75
N ILE A 179 33.24 -14.86 25.05
CA ILE A 179 34.62 -14.74 25.51
C ILE A 179 34.72 -15.36 26.91
N PRO A 180 35.49 -16.44 27.09
CA PRO A 180 35.62 -17.09 28.39
C PRO A 180 36.53 -16.29 29.32
N SER A 181 36.42 -16.55 30.62
CA SER A 181 37.31 -15.94 31.63
C SER A 181 38.76 -16.44 31.54
N SER A 182 38.98 -17.63 30.96
CA SER A 182 40.32 -18.20 30.70
C SER A 182 40.51 -18.40 29.20
N ALA A 183 41.66 -17.97 28.67
CA ALA A 183 42.01 -18.15 27.26
C ALA A 183 42.08 -19.64 26.86
N GLU A 184 42.36 -20.55 27.80
CA GLU A 184 42.39 -22.00 27.57
C GLU A 184 41.02 -22.56 27.20
N ASP A 185 39.93 -21.91 27.62
CA ASP A 185 38.55 -22.33 27.31
C ASP A 185 38.05 -21.81 25.94
N LEU A 186 38.81 -20.93 25.27
CA LEU A 186 38.40 -20.34 24.00
C LEU A 186 38.11 -21.39 22.91
N PRO A 187 38.91 -22.46 22.71
CA PRO A 187 38.59 -23.50 21.74
C PRO A 187 37.24 -24.17 22.00
N LYS A 188 36.87 -24.36 23.27
CA LYS A 188 35.57 -24.94 23.65
C LYS A 188 34.41 -23.97 23.35
N ALA A 189 34.58 -22.69 23.66
CA ALA A 189 33.60 -21.66 23.33
C ALA A 189 33.41 -21.50 21.81
N TYR A 190 34.52 -21.54 21.06
CA TYR A 190 34.52 -21.53 19.60
C TYR A 190 33.75 -22.73 19.03
N GLN A 191 34.05 -23.93 19.52
CA GLN A 191 33.39 -25.16 19.08
C GLN A 191 31.88 -25.12 19.35
N LYS A 192 31.44 -24.58 20.48
CA LYS A 192 30.01 -24.39 20.78
C LYS A 192 29.32 -23.48 19.76
N ALA A 193 29.89 -22.30 19.49
CA ALA A 193 29.33 -21.37 18.50
C ALA A 193 29.35 -21.97 17.08
N ALA A 194 30.38 -22.74 16.74
CA ALA A 194 30.45 -23.48 15.49
C ALA A 194 29.33 -24.52 15.35
N GLU A 195 29.02 -25.26 16.41
CA GLU A 195 27.92 -26.23 16.43
C GLU A 195 26.56 -25.56 16.21
N GLU A 196 26.32 -24.39 16.81
CA GLU A 196 25.10 -23.60 16.59
C GLU A 196 24.95 -23.18 15.12
N ILE A 197 26.05 -22.71 14.51
CA ILE A 197 26.09 -22.38 13.07
C ILE A 197 25.82 -23.62 12.22
N TYR A 198 26.46 -24.74 12.50
CA TYR A 198 26.28 -25.96 11.71
C TYR A 198 24.86 -26.51 11.80
N GLN A 199 24.22 -26.45 12.97
CA GLN A 199 22.81 -26.82 13.13
C GLN A 199 21.90 -25.95 12.26
N LEU A 200 22.13 -24.63 12.22
CA LEU A 200 21.38 -23.73 11.35
C LEU A 200 21.65 -23.98 9.87
N VAL A 201 22.90 -24.26 9.50
CA VAL A 201 23.27 -24.64 8.13
C VAL A 201 22.55 -25.93 7.72
N ASP A 202 22.49 -26.95 8.57
CA ASP A 202 21.77 -28.19 8.30
C ASP A 202 20.26 -27.95 8.09
N ILE A 203 19.65 -27.09 8.92
CA ILE A 203 18.26 -26.67 8.75
C ILE A 203 18.07 -25.95 7.41
N LEU A 204 18.98 -25.05 7.04
CA LEU A 204 18.92 -24.31 5.79
C LEU A 204 19.18 -25.20 4.57
N GLN A 205 19.95 -26.27 4.69
CA GLN A 205 20.25 -27.21 3.60
C GLN A 205 19.27 -28.38 3.49
N ALA A 206 18.29 -28.48 4.40
CA ALA A 206 17.27 -29.52 4.35
C ALA A 206 16.60 -29.61 2.96
N GLU A 207 16.37 -30.83 2.47
CA GLU A 207 15.80 -31.05 1.13
C GLU A 207 14.36 -30.52 1.01
N VAL A 208 13.60 -30.60 2.10
CA VAL A 208 12.17 -30.27 2.11
C VAL A 208 11.91 -28.98 2.88
N THR A 209 11.35 -27.98 2.18
CA THR A 209 10.80 -26.80 2.83
C THR A 209 9.45 -27.15 3.47
N PRO A 210 9.25 -26.88 4.77
CA PRO A 210 7.97 -27.12 5.44
C PRO A 210 6.82 -26.40 4.73
N GLN A 211 5.68 -27.09 4.61
CA GLN A 211 4.44 -26.46 4.15
C GLN A 211 3.77 -25.75 5.33
N ILE A 212 3.15 -24.61 5.05
CA ILE A 212 2.36 -23.87 6.02
C ILE A 212 0.99 -24.55 6.12
N PRO A 213 0.56 -25.00 7.30
CA PRO A 213 -0.81 -25.47 7.47
C PRO A 213 -1.78 -24.34 7.14
N GLN A 214 -2.56 -24.51 6.07
CA GLN A 214 -3.63 -23.60 5.68
C GLN A 214 -4.95 -24.37 5.79
N GLY A 215 -5.81 -23.94 6.70
CA GLY A 215 -7.17 -24.45 6.82
C GLY A 215 -8.07 -23.93 5.68
N PRO A 216 -9.31 -24.42 5.60
CA PRO A 216 -10.26 -24.01 4.57
C PRO A 216 -10.49 -22.51 4.56
N ILE A 217 -10.58 -21.92 3.36
CA ILE A 217 -10.90 -20.51 3.22
C ILE A 217 -12.39 -20.27 3.49
N THR A 218 -12.68 -19.31 4.37
CA THR A 218 -14.05 -18.78 4.52
C THR A 218 -14.19 -17.55 3.62
N PRO A 219 -14.94 -17.63 2.51
CA PRO A 219 -15.05 -16.53 1.56
C PRO A 219 -15.90 -15.37 2.10
N ASP A 220 -15.94 -14.29 1.33
CA ASP A 220 -16.89 -13.18 1.46
C ASP A 220 -16.97 -12.55 2.87
N GLN A 221 -15.82 -12.46 3.56
CA GLN A 221 -15.75 -11.75 4.84
C GLN A 221 -15.74 -10.23 4.60
N ASP A 222 -16.55 -9.51 5.38
CA ASP A 222 -16.70 -8.06 5.29
C ASP A 222 -15.62 -7.30 6.07
N TYR A 223 -15.26 -6.11 5.57
CA TYR A 223 -14.47 -5.14 6.32
C TYR A 223 -15.37 -4.25 7.17
N THR A 224 -15.03 -4.08 8.44
CA THR A 224 -15.69 -3.14 9.35
C THR A 224 -14.77 -1.96 9.66
N SER A 225 -15.20 -0.74 9.33
CA SER A 225 -14.51 0.48 9.77
C SER A 225 -14.89 0.83 11.20
N ASN A 226 -13.91 1.22 12.02
CA ASN A 226 -14.16 1.65 13.39
C ASN A 226 -14.94 2.98 13.49
N ILE A 227 -14.88 3.80 12.44
CA ILE A 227 -15.45 5.15 12.44
C ILE A 227 -16.40 5.42 11.26
N GLY A 228 -16.24 4.68 10.15
CA GLY A 228 -17.00 4.89 8.92
C GLY A 228 -16.70 6.22 8.23
N GLN A 229 -17.28 6.39 7.04
CA GLN A 229 -17.04 7.56 6.19
C GLN A 229 -17.40 8.87 6.89
N THR A 230 -18.64 8.99 7.39
CA THR A 230 -19.13 10.22 8.02
C THR A 230 -18.28 10.64 9.21
N GLY A 231 -17.80 9.68 10.01
CA GLY A 231 -16.94 10.00 11.14
C GLY A 231 -15.55 10.46 10.71
N TYR A 232 -14.96 9.84 9.69
CA TYR A 232 -13.67 10.31 9.14
C TYR A 232 -13.79 11.70 8.51
N GLU A 233 -14.83 11.96 7.72
CA GLU A 233 -15.09 13.31 7.18
C GLU A 233 -15.25 14.37 8.29
N ASN A 234 -15.80 13.99 9.45
CA ASN A 234 -15.89 14.86 10.60
C ASN A 234 -14.53 15.12 11.27
N HIS A 235 -13.59 14.18 11.25
CA HIS A 235 -12.20 14.43 11.63
C HIS A 235 -11.59 15.52 10.75
N VAL A 236 -11.74 15.39 9.42
CA VAL A 236 -11.24 16.38 8.45
C VAL A 236 -11.82 17.76 8.74
N LYS A 237 -13.15 17.87 8.84
CA LYS A 237 -13.85 19.14 9.13
C LYS A 237 -13.38 19.77 10.44
N THR A 238 -13.11 18.96 11.47
CA THR A 238 -12.65 19.45 12.78
C THR A 238 -11.20 19.95 12.71
N LEU A 239 -10.30 19.18 12.09
CA LEU A 239 -8.91 19.58 11.92
C LEU A 239 -8.78 20.84 11.05
N LYS A 240 -9.59 21.01 10.00
CA LYS A 240 -9.61 22.24 9.19
C LYS A 240 -9.95 23.49 10.00
N LYS A 241 -10.79 23.38 11.03
CA LYS A 241 -11.06 24.51 11.95
C LYS A 241 -9.79 24.89 12.73
N HIS A 242 -9.08 23.89 13.26
CA HIS A 242 -7.80 24.10 13.94
C HIS A 242 -6.73 24.70 13.01
N ILE A 243 -6.70 24.28 11.74
CA ILE A 243 -5.81 24.85 10.73
C ILE A 243 -6.14 26.32 10.46
N THR A 244 -7.43 26.64 10.35
CA THR A 244 -7.89 28.01 10.02
C THR A 244 -7.58 29.01 11.15
N VAL A 245 -7.64 28.57 12.40
CA VAL A 245 -7.29 29.42 13.56
C VAL A 245 -5.78 29.40 13.89
N GLY A 246 -4.99 28.60 13.17
CA GLY A 246 -3.53 28.53 13.30
C GLY A 246 -3.01 27.65 14.43
N ASP A 247 -3.82 26.72 14.97
CA ASP A 247 -3.35 25.77 15.99
C ASP A 247 -2.36 24.75 15.41
N ILE A 248 -2.59 24.35 14.16
CA ILE A 248 -1.76 23.40 13.39
C ILE A 248 -1.70 23.85 11.93
N ILE A 249 -0.67 23.40 11.22
CA ILE A 249 -0.55 23.51 9.76
C ILE A 249 -1.10 22.25 9.11
N GLN A 250 -0.83 21.09 9.70
CA GLN A 250 -1.30 19.78 9.26
C GLN A 250 -1.51 18.83 10.43
N ALA A 251 -2.47 17.92 10.30
CA ALA A 251 -2.57 16.72 11.13
C ALA A 251 -2.97 15.51 10.27
N VAL A 252 -2.57 14.32 10.68
CA VAL A 252 -2.76 13.06 9.93
C VAL A 252 -3.67 12.13 10.73
N PRO A 253 -5.01 12.32 10.75
CA PRO A 253 -5.94 11.36 11.34
C PRO A 253 -5.94 10.07 10.53
N SER A 254 -6.41 9.00 11.14
CA SER A 254 -6.48 7.68 10.53
C SER A 254 -7.78 6.95 10.87
N GLN A 255 -8.09 5.91 10.10
CA GLN A 255 -9.15 4.96 10.40
C GLN A 255 -8.65 3.53 10.29
N ARG A 256 -9.28 2.63 11.04
CA ARG A 256 -8.94 1.21 11.08
C ARG A 256 -10.07 0.38 10.51
N LEU A 257 -9.73 -0.48 9.57
CA LEU A 257 -10.56 -1.57 9.11
C LEU A 257 -10.19 -2.86 9.84
N ALA A 258 -11.19 -3.61 10.27
CA ALA A 258 -11.05 -4.96 10.78
C ALA A 258 -11.77 -5.93 9.85
N ARG A 259 -11.13 -7.05 9.52
CA ARG A 259 -11.73 -8.11 8.72
C ARG A 259 -11.38 -9.49 9.26
N PRO A 260 -12.37 -10.34 9.56
CA PRO A 260 -12.10 -11.75 9.83
C PRO A 260 -11.39 -12.42 8.63
N THR A 261 -10.45 -13.32 8.91
CA THR A 261 -9.75 -14.09 7.89
C THR A 261 -9.36 -15.46 8.42
N SER A 262 -9.47 -16.47 7.55
CA SER A 262 -8.97 -17.81 7.82
C SER A 262 -7.60 -18.08 7.16
N LEU A 263 -7.02 -17.07 6.49
CA LEU A 263 -5.67 -17.17 5.95
C LEU A 263 -4.64 -17.26 7.07
N HIS A 264 -3.66 -18.15 6.88
CA HIS A 264 -2.47 -18.14 7.71
C HIS A 264 -1.71 -16.81 7.48
N PRO A 265 -1.30 -16.08 8.53
CA PRO A 265 -0.65 -14.77 8.40
C PRO A 265 0.56 -14.74 7.45
N PHE A 266 1.41 -15.77 7.48
CA PHE A 266 2.54 -15.85 6.56
C PHE A 266 2.12 -16.01 5.08
N ASN A 267 0.96 -16.62 4.78
CA ASN A 267 0.46 -16.66 3.42
C ASN A 267 0.04 -15.25 2.95
N ILE A 268 -0.53 -14.43 3.83
CA ILE A 268 -0.79 -13.00 3.53
C ILE A 268 0.52 -12.29 3.19
N TYR A 269 1.58 -12.47 3.99
CA TYR A 269 2.91 -11.90 3.72
C TYR A 269 3.47 -12.29 2.34
N ARG A 270 3.43 -13.58 2.00
CA ARG A 270 3.93 -14.09 0.72
C ARG A 270 3.25 -13.43 -0.48
N HIS A 271 1.96 -13.15 -0.35
CA HIS A 271 1.18 -12.45 -1.37
C HIS A 271 1.46 -10.94 -1.37
N LEU A 272 1.59 -10.32 -0.19
CA LEU A 272 1.90 -8.89 -0.05
C LEU A 272 3.19 -8.52 -0.78
N ARG A 273 4.22 -9.36 -0.66
CA ARG A 273 5.51 -9.21 -1.34
C ARG A 273 5.38 -9.06 -2.86
N THR A 274 4.38 -9.68 -3.47
CA THR A 274 4.11 -9.56 -4.91
C THR A 274 3.24 -8.36 -5.24
N VAL A 275 2.22 -8.08 -4.43
CA VAL A 275 1.26 -7.00 -4.70
C VAL A 275 1.88 -5.62 -4.45
N ASN A 276 2.69 -5.47 -3.41
CA ASN A 276 3.27 -4.19 -3.01
C ASN A 276 4.75 -4.34 -2.58
N PRO A 277 5.67 -4.64 -3.52
CA PRO A 277 7.09 -4.66 -3.21
C PRO A 277 7.52 -3.27 -2.71
N SER A 278 8.13 -3.23 -1.53
CA SER A 278 8.50 -1.99 -0.83
C SER A 278 9.92 -2.08 -0.24
N PRO A 279 10.58 -0.95 0.07
CA PRO A 279 11.92 -0.93 0.66
C PRO A 279 12.01 -1.68 2.00
N TYR A 280 10.91 -1.72 2.77
CA TYR A 280 10.80 -2.46 4.02
C TYR A 280 9.65 -3.47 3.95
N LEU A 281 9.97 -4.71 3.62
CA LEU A 281 9.05 -5.84 3.74
C LEU A 281 9.36 -6.58 5.03
N PHE A 282 8.32 -6.88 5.82
CA PHE A 282 8.52 -7.61 7.06
C PHE A 282 7.36 -8.56 7.40
N TYR A 283 7.75 -9.69 7.96
CA TYR A 283 6.90 -10.58 8.73
C TYR A 283 7.50 -10.76 10.11
N VAL A 284 6.74 -10.44 11.15
CA VAL A 284 7.17 -10.63 12.55
C VAL A 284 6.11 -11.45 13.25
N ASP A 285 6.52 -12.63 13.76
CA ASP A 285 5.67 -13.49 14.57
C ASP A 285 5.93 -13.20 16.05
N CYS A 286 4.94 -12.60 16.70
CA CYS A 286 4.98 -12.19 18.10
C CYS A 286 4.17 -13.14 18.98
N GLU A 287 4.10 -14.42 18.58
CA GLU A 287 3.36 -15.51 19.22
C GLU A 287 1.83 -15.38 19.10
N ASP A 288 1.24 -14.40 19.78
CA ASP A 288 -0.22 -14.22 19.83
C ASP A 288 -0.76 -13.35 18.69
N PHE A 289 0.12 -12.66 17.98
CA PHE A 289 -0.21 -11.79 16.86
C PHE A 289 0.96 -11.69 15.90
N GLN A 290 0.68 -11.33 14.65
CA GLN A 290 1.67 -11.22 13.59
C GLN A 290 1.61 -9.85 12.92
N LEU A 291 2.78 -9.30 12.61
CA LEU A 291 2.92 -8.08 11.81
C LEU A 291 3.30 -8.45 10.39
N ILE A 292 2.53 -7.98 9.42
CA ILE A 292 2.72 -8.23 7.99
C ILE A 292 2.78 -6.88 7.29
N GLY A 293 3.97 -6.42 6.89
CA GLY A 293 4.15 -5.06 6.40
C GLY A 293 4.94 -4.94 5.11
N ALA A 294 4.61 -3.88 4.37
CA ALA A 294 5.30 -3.43 3.18
C ALA A 294 5.42 -1.90 3.21
N SER A 295 6.25 -1.41 4.13
CA SER A 295 6.37 0.01 4.40
C SER A 295 7.22 0.70 3.32
N PRO A 296 6.73 1.85 2.79
CA PRO A 296 7.49 2.65 1.83
C PRO A 296 8.52 3.57 2.50
N GLU A 297 8.45 3.79 3.82
CA GLU A 297 9.07 4.97 4.44
C GLU A 297 9.99 4.60 5.62
N LEU A 298 11.22 5.09 5.55
CA LEU A 298 12.21 5.03 6.61
C LEU A 298 11.83 6.01 7.72
N LEU A 299 11.74 5.53 8.97
CA LEU A 299 11.61 6.42 10.13
C LEU A 299 12.98 7.01 10.45
N VAL A 300 13.91 6.13 10.87
CA VAL A 300 15.27 6.52 11.25
C VAL A 300 16.23 5.36 11.05
N LYS A 301 17.40 5.66 10.48
CA LYS A 301 18.51 4.73 10.30
C LYS A 301 19.84 5.40 10.64
N GLU A 302 20.75 4.64 11.23
CA GLU A 302 22.17 5.00 11.27
C GLU A 302 22.89 4.41 10.06
N GLU A 303 23.60 5.25 9.31
CA GLU A 303 24.38 4.83 8.16
C GLU A 303 25.63 5.70 8.02
N ALA A 304 26.80 5.06 8.02
CA ALA A 304 28.10 5.71 7.85
C ALA A 304 28.36 6.87 8.85
N GLY A 305 27.94 6.70 10.11
CA GLY A 305 28.10 7.69 11.17
C GLY A 305 27.09 8.84 11.12
N ARG A 306 26.03 8.71 10.30
CA ARG A 306 24.96 9.70 10.16
C ARG A 306 23.61 9.10 10.52
N ILE A 307 22.78 9.89 11.19
CA ILE A 307 21.37 9.59 11.38
C ILE A 307 20.61 10.12 10.17
N ILE A 308 19.77 9.28 9.57
CA ILE A 308 19.07 9.56 8.32
C ILE A 308 17.58 9.29 8.51
N THR A 309 16.76 10.16 7.91
CA THR A 309 15.32 9.97 7.76
C THR A 309 14.89 10.35 6.33
N HIS A 310 13.85 9.71 5.79
CA HIS A 310 13.35 9.93 4.43
C HIS A 310 11.90 10.41 4.46
N PRO A 311 11.65 11.73 4.48
CA PRO A 311 10.30 12.24 4.30
C PRO A 311 9.79 11.89 2.90
N ILE A 312 8.58 11.35 2.84
CA ILE A 312 7.88 11.03 1.58
C ILE A 312 6.55 11.79 1.55
N ALA A 313 6.28 12.49 0.44
CA ALA A 313 4.98 13.09 0.19
C ALA A 313 4.69 13.12 -1.31
N GLY A 314 3.44 13.36 -1.67
CA GLY A 314 3.00 13.36 -3.06
C GLY A 314 3.05 11.96 -3.68
N THR A 315 1.99 11.59 -4.39
CA THR A 315 1.89 10.27 -5.01
C THR A 315 1.19 10.40 -6.35
N VAL A 316 1.84 9.91 -7.40
CA VAL A 316 1.16 9.66 -8.68
C VAL A 316 1.39 8.22 -9.10
N LYS A 317 0.45 7.69 -9.91
CA LYS A 317 0.60 6.36 -10.51
C LYS A 317 1.81 6.32 -11.45
N ARG A 318 2.35 5.13 -11.69
CA ARG A 318 3.27 4.91 -12.81
C ARG A 318 2.52 5.02 -14.14
N GLY A 319 3.18 5.56 -15.16
CA GLY A 319 2.67 5.59 -16.52
C GLY A 319 2.71 4.21 -17.16
N THR A 320 1.86 3.98 -18.16
CA THR A 320 1.85 2.74 -18.93
C THR A 320 2.98 2.69 -19.96
N THR A 321 3.46 3.86 -20.40
CA THR A 321 4.64 4.02 -21.26
C THR A 321 5.72 4.86 -20.57
N PRO A 322 7.00 4.76 -20.95
CA PRO A 322 8.07 5.61 -20.40
C PRO A 322 7.79 7.11 -20.54
N GLU A 323 7.15 7.52 -21.63
CA GLU A 323 6.78 8.92 -21.88
C GLU A 323 5.66 9.38 -20.95
N GLU A 324 4.59 8.59 -20.80
CA GLU A 324 3.52 8.90 -19.83
C GLU A 324 4.06 8.91 -18.41
N ASP A 325 4.97 7.99 -18.07
CA ASP A 325 5.56 7.86 -16.76
C ASP A 325 6.40 9.08 -16.38
N GLU A 326 7.17 9.62 -17.34
CA GLU A 326 7.93 10.86 -17.14
C GLU A 326 7.01 12.09 -17.13
N MET A 327 5.97 12.14 -17.96
CA MET A 327 4.97 13.22 -17.87
C MET A 327 4.30 13.29 -16.49
N LEU A 328 3.91 12.15 -15.93
CA LEU A 328 3.35 12.08 -14.57
C LEU A 328 4.40 12.47 -13.52
N ALA A 329 5.68 12.13 -13.75
CA ALA A 329 6.77 12.51 -12.86
C ALA A 329 6.98 14.04 -12.87
N ASP A 330 6.92 14.64 -14.06
CA ASP A 330 6.99 16.08 -14.26
C ASP A 330 5.78 16.79 -13.64
N GLU A 331 4.58 16.24 -13.76
CA GLU A 331 3.37 16.75 -13.11
C GLU A 331 3.54 16.77 -11.59
N LEU A 332 3.96 15.64 -10.98
CA LEU A 332 4.22 15.57 -9.55
C LEU A 332 5.32 16.54 -9.12
N ARG A 333 6.41 16.65 -9.90
CA ARG A 333 7.53 17.55 -9.61
C ARG A 333 7.13 19.02 -9.69
N ASN A 334 6.11 19.36 -10.48
CA ASN A 334 5.62 20.73 -10.65
C ASN A 334 4.37 21.05 -9.84
N SER A 335 3.75 20.05 -9.18
CA SER A 335 2.58 20.24 -8.33
C SER A 335 2.90 21.17 -7.15
N LEU A 336 2.32 22.37 -7.16
CA LEU A 336 2.50 23.36 -6.09
C LEU A 336 1.98 22.83 -4.75
N LYS A 337 0.89 22.07 -4.76
CA LYS A 337 0.30 21.45 -3.56
C LYS A 337 1.26 20.44 -2.95
N ASP A 338 1.66 19.42 -3.72
CA ASP A 338 2.50 18.32 -3.20
C ASP A 338 3.88 18.83 -2.76
N ARG A 339 4.44 19.81 -3.47
CA ARG A 339 5.70 20.44 -3.06
C ARG A 339 5.55 21.20 -1.74
N ALA A 340 4.48 21.98 -1.57
CA ALA A 340 4.28 22.75 -0.35
C ALA A 340 4.15 21.83 0.88
N GLU A 341 3.37 20.76 0.76
CA GLU A 341 3.25 19.73 1.80
C GLU A 341 4.62 19.08 2.08
N HIS A 342 5.36 18.73 1.02
CA HIS A 342 6.66 18.09 1.16
C HIS A 342 7.72 18.99 1.81
N VAL A 343 7.78 20.29 1.48
CA VAL A 343 8.71 21.24 2.15
C VAL A 343 8.49 21.24 3.65
N MET A 344 7.23 21.30 4.08
CA MET A 344 6.89 21.33 5.50
C MET A 344 7.36 20.05 6.21
N LEU A 345 7.19 18.88 5.58
CA LEU A 345 7.66 17.60 6.14
C LEU A 345 9.19 17.52 6.20
N VAL A 346 9.88 18.06 5.20
CA VAL A 346 11.35 18.19 5.21
C VAL A 346 11.81 19.14 6.31
N ASP A 347 11.11 20.24 6.53
CA ASP A 347 11.42 21.19 7.62
C ASP A 347 11.26 20.52 8.99
N LEU A 348 10.19 19.76 9.18
CA LEU A 348 9.95 19.00 10.40
C LEU A 348 11.03 17.93 10.63
N ALA A 349 11.39 17.17 9.60
CA ALA A 349 12.48 16.20 9.67
C ALA A 349 13.84 16.86 9.99
N ARG A 350 14.11 18.04 9.42
CA ARG A 350 15.30 18.84 9.75
C ARG A 350 15.29 19.28 11.21
N ASN A 351 14.14 19.68 11.74
CA ASN A 351 14.01 20.08 13.15
C ASN A 351 14.23 18.88 14.09
N ASP A 352 13.70 17.71 13.75
CA ASP A 352 13.88 16.47 14.52
C ASP A 352 15.35 16.00 14.53
N ILE A 353 16.03 16.05 13.38
CA ILE A 353 17.46 15.72 13.26
C ILE A 353 18.30 16.76 14.02
N ASN A 354 18.07 18.05 13.82
CA ASN A 354 18.80 19.13 14.50
C ASN A 354 18.71 19.05 16.03
N ARG A 355 17.60 18.54 16.58
CA ARG A 355 17.42 18.40 18.03
C ARG A 355 18.46 17.47 18.66
N VAL A 356 19.06 16.54 17.92
CA VAL A 356 20.04 15.55 18.41
C VAL A 356 21.39 15.55 17.68
N CYS A 357 21.42 16.04 16.44
CA CYS A 357 22.64 16.12 15.63
C CYS A 357 23.36 17.46 15.80
N ASP A 358 24.62 17.50 15.39
CA ASP A 358 25.38 18.76 15.26
C ASP A 358 24.70 19.61 14.17
N PRO A 359 24.19 20.82 14.51
CA PRO A 359 23.54 21.70 13.56
C PRO A 359 24.40 22.02 12.32
N MET A 360 25.74 22.02 12.45
CA MET A 360 26.67 22.28 11.35
C MET A 360 26.79 21.11 10.36
N THR A 361 26.35 19.92 10.76
CA THR A 361 26.39 18.70 9.93
C THR A 361 25.03 18.30 9.36
N THR A 362 23.96 18.96 9.81
CA THR A 362 22.59 18.63 9.41
C THR A 362 22.30 19.20 8.03
N THR A 363 21.98 18.31 7.10
CA THR A 363 21.84 18.61 5.68
C THR A 363 20.59 17.95 5.10
N VAL A 364 19.98 18.62 4.12
CA VAL A 364 19.01 17.99 3.23
C VAL A 364 19.79 17.46 2.02
N ASP A 365 20.18 16.19 2.09
CA ASP A 365 21.10 15.57 1.11
C ASP A 365 20.44 15.41 -0.26
N ARG A 366 19.13 15.16 -0.27
CA ARG A 366 18.28 15.06 -1.46
C ARG A 366 16.99 15.80 -1.17
N LEU A 367 16.55 16.64 -2.11
CA LEU A 367 15.34 17.44 -1.95
C LEU A 367 14.39 17.19 -3.13
N MET A 368 13.18 16.72 -2.83
CA MET A 368 12.08 16.54 -3.79
C MET A 368 12.46 15.74 -5.03
N VAL A 369 13.23 14.66 -4.85
CA VAL A 369 13.56 13.76 -5.95
C VAL A 369 12.36 12.86 -6.20
N VAL A 370 11.92 12.77 -7.45
CA VAL A 370 10.90 11.78 -7.83
C VAL A 370 11.53 10.40 -7.77
N GLN A 371 11.08 9.58 -6.83
CA GLN A 371 11.49 8.19 -6.72
C GLN A 371 10.37 7.30 -7.27
N LYS A 372 10.73 6.49 -8.27
CA LYS A 372 9.81 5.58 -8.95
C LYS A 372 9.76 4.24 -8.22
N PHE A 373 8.56 3.79 -7.88
CA PHE A 373 8.27 2.46 -7.32
C PHE A 373 7.57 1.61 -8.38
N SER A 374 7.23 0.37 -8.03
CA SER A 374 6.58 -0.59 -8.92
C SER A 374 5.27 -0.06 -9.54
N HIS A 375 4.41 0.55 -8.72
CA HIS A 375 3.06 0.99 -9.12
C HIS A 375 2.82 2.49 -8.99
N VAL A 376 3.66 3.18 -8.21
CA VAL A 376 3.55 4.61 -7.91
C VAL A 376 4.91 5.29 -7.99
N GLN A 377 4.94 6.62 -8.01
CA GLN A 377 6.13 7.43 -7.78
C GLN A 377 5.84 8.52 -6.76
N HIS A 378 6.85 8.86 -5.96
CA HIS A 378 6.74 9.76 -4.81
C HIS A 378 7.79 10.87 -4.86
N LEU A 379 7.50 12.04 -4.26
CA LEU A 379 8.55 12.99 -3.90
C LEU A 379 9.23 12.47 -2.63
N VAL A 380 10.54 12.28 -2.73
CA VAL A 380 11.38 11.80 -1.63
C VAL A 380 12.47 12.81 -1.36
N SER A 381 12.65 13.12 -0.08
CA SER A 381 13.81 13.86 0.39
C SER A 381 14.60 13.01 1.38
N GLN A 382 15.84 13.39 1.61
CA GLN A 382 16.68 12.81 2.64
C GLN A 382 17.23 13.92 3.51
N VAL A 383 17.04 13.77 4.82
CA VAL A 383 17.64 14.64 5.81
C VAL A 383 18.57 13.80 6.67
N SER A 384 19.79 14.29 6.89
CA SER A 384 20.75 13.59 7.74
C SER A 384 21.60 14.53 8.57
N GLY A 385 22.22 14.00 9.62
CA GLY A 385 23.17 14.72 10.47
C GLY A 385 24.04 13.76 11.27
N VAL A 386 25.16 14.26 11.81
CA VAL A 386 26.02 13.51 12.73
C VAL A 386 25.54 13.79 14.15
N LEU A 387 25.34 12.74 14.96
CA LEU A 387 24.99 12.90 16.38
C LEU A 387 26.00 13.77 17.11
N ARG A 388 25.53 14.62 18.02
CA ARG A 388 26.42 15.30 18.95
C ARG A 388 27.06 14.30 19.90
N SER A 389 28.21 14.65 20.47
CA SER A 389 28.98 13.77 21.35
C SER A 389 28.26 13.38 22.64
N ASP A 390 27.22 14.12 23.04
CA ASP A 390 26.37 13.88 24.20
C ASP A 390 25.08 13.11 23.87
N GLN A 391 24.91 12.65 22.63
CA GLN A 391 23.68 12.03 22.12
C GLN A 391 23.96 10.64 21.56
N THR A 392 22.94 9.78 21.63
CA THR A 392 23.01 8.38 21.20
C THR A 392 21.95 8.07 20.14
N ARG A 393 22.02 6.89 19.52
CA ARG A 393 20.94 6.38 18.63
C ARG A 393 19.57 6.34 19.32
N TRP A 394 19.54 6.18 20.64
CA TRP A 394 18.30 6.17 21.42
C TRP A 394 17.66 7.56 21.47
N ASP A 395 18.46 8.61 21.58
CA ASP A 395 17.99 10.00 21.55
C ASP A 395 17.50 10.37 20.15
N ALA A 396 18.21 9.92 19.11
CA ALA A 396 17.74 10.07 17.73
C ALA A 396 16.38 9.43 17.49
N PHE A 397 16.18 8.19 17.95
CA PHE A 397 14.89 7.53 17.85
C PHE A 397 13.79 8.34 18.54
N ARG A 398 13.98 8.76 19.80
CA ARG A 398 12.99 9.56 20.55
C ARG A 398 12.68 10.89 19.89
N SER A 399 13.67 11.56 19.31
CA SER A 399 13.50 12.87 18.67
C SER A 399 12.65 12.78 17.40
N ILE A 400 12.92 11.75 16.58
CA ILE A 400 12.27 11.58 15.28
C ILE A 400 10.90 10.92 15.43
N PHE A 401 10.71 10.07 16.45
CA PHE A 401 9.47 9.33 16.66
C PHE A 401 8.32 10.19 17.24
N PRO A 402 7.08 10.04 16.73
CA PRO A 402 6.71 9.45 15.46
C PRO A 402 7.02 10.43 14.31
N ALA A 403 7.06 9.91 13.08
CA ALA A 403 7.32 10.73 11.91
C ALA A 403 6.24 11.82 11.72
N GLY A 404 6.65 12.95 11.14
CA GLY A 404 5.76 14.05 10.76
C GLY A 404 4.65 13.62 9.78
N THR A 405 4.98 12.71 8.87
CA THR A 405 4.10 12.16 7.82
C THR A 405 2.91 11.37 8.37
N VAL A 406 2.93 11.00 9.65
CA VAL A 406 1.86 10.26 10.33
C VAL A 406 1.32 10.94 11.58
N SER A 407 1.81 12.15 11.87
CA SER A 407 1.38 12.96 13.00
C SER A 407 0.90 14.33 12.51
N GLY A 408 1.79 15.26 12.24
CA GLY A 408 1.48 16.58 11.71
C GLY A 408 2.47 17.65 12.14
N ALA A 409 2.09 18.91 11.94
CA ALA A 409 2.91 20.06 12.26
C ALA A 409 2.05 21.19 12.85
N PRO A 410 2.41 21.77 14.01
CA PRO A 410 3.44 21.33 14.96
C PRO A 410 3.14 19.94 15.56
N LYS A 411 4.17 19.08 15.66
CA LYS A 411 4.04 17.65 15.96
C LYS A 411 3.20 17.36 17.21
N VAL A 412 3.56 17.96 18.35
CA VAL A 412 2.89 17.71 19.65
C VAL A 412 1.41 18.06 19.59
N LYS A 413 1.06 19.25 19.07
CA LYS A 413 -0.33 19.71 19.02
C LYS A 413 -1.18 18.87 18.07
N ALA A 414 -0.62 18.47 16.93
CA ALA A 414 -1.30 17.57 15.99
C ALA A 414 -1.62 16.21 16.66
N MET A 415 -0.69 15.64 17.43
CA MET A 415 -0.91 14.37 18.13
C MET A 415 -1.98 14.45 19.22
N GLU A 416 -2.07 15.57 19.94
CA GLU A 416 -3.14 15.80 20.91
C GLU A 416 -4.53 15.74 20.24
N LEU A 417 -4.68 16.47 19.13
CA LEU A 417 -5.93 16.52 18.36
C LEU A 417 -6.26 15.15 17.74
N ILE A 418 -5.26 14.44 17.23
CA ILE A 418 -5.44 13.08 16.69
C ILE A 418 -5.96 12.14 17.77
N ALA A 419 -5.34 12.14 18.96
CA ALA A 419 -5.76 11.26 20.05
C ALA A 419 -7.19 11.58 20.52
N GLU A 420 -7.57 12.86 20.58
CA GLU A 420 -8.92 13.32 20.93
C GLU A 420 -9.98 12.91 19.89
N LEU A 421 -9.62 12.91 18.60
CA LEU A 421 -10.51 12.52 17.51
C LEU A 421 -10.63 11.00 17.37
N GLU A 422 -9.52 10.27 17.37
CA GLU A 422 -9.51 8.83 17.12
C GLU A 422 -10.08 8.03 18.30
N GLY A 423 -9.78 8.43 19.55
CA GLY A 423 -10.31 7.80 20.77
C GLY A 423 -9.88 6.33 21.01
N GLU A 424 -9.19 5.71 20.06
CA GLU A 424 -8.65 4.36 20.14
C GLU A 424 -7.13 4.41 19.92
N LYS A 425 -6.40 3.55 20.64
CA LYS A 425 -4.95 3.39 20.41
C LYS A 425 -4.70 3.00 18.95
N ARG A 426 -3.64 3.58 18.36
CA ARG A 426 -3.15 3.17 17.04
C ARG A 426 -2.42 1.83 17.10
N GLY A 427 -1.79 1.53 18.24
CA GLY A 427 -0.97 0.35 18.41
C GLY A 427 0.23 0.41 17.47
N VAL A 428 0.38 -0.61 16.62
CA VAL A 428 1.51 -0.72 15.71
C VAL A 428 1.47 0.33 14.60
N TYR A 429 0.28 0.70 14.11
CA TYR A 429 0.15 1.66 13.01
C TYR A 429 0.82 2.99 13.33
N ALA A 430 1.58 3.54 12.37
CA ALA A 430 2.37 4.77 12.55
C ALA A 430 3.48 4.70 13.62
N GLY A 431 3.68 3.53 14.25
CA GLY A 431 4.84 3.23 15.07
C GLY A 431 6.07 2.90 14.22
N ALA A 432 7.05 2.23 14.83
CA ALA A 432 8.31 1.84 14.21
C ALA A 432 8.48 0.32 14.21
N VAL A 433 8.89 -0.26 13.08
CA VAL A 433 9.28 -1.68 12.99
C VAL A 433 10.71 -1.75 12.43
N GLY A 434 11.56 -2.55 13.07
CA GLY A 434 12.95 -2.69 12.65
C GLY A 434 13.83 -3.34 13.71
N TYR A 435 15.09 -2.90 13.79
CA TYR A 435 16.06 -3.50 14.69
C TYR A 435 17.05 -2.51 15.32
N PHE A 436 17.62 -2.94 16.44
CA PHE A 436 18.74 -2.34 17.15
C PHE A 436 19.83 -3.39 17.35
N GLY A 437 20.96 -3.21 16.70
CA GLY A 437 22.11 -4.13 16.77
C GLY A 437 22.88 -4.03 18.08
N PHE A 438 23.68 -5.06 18.37
CA PHE A 438 24.65 -5.02 19.47
C PHE A 438 25.69 -3.92 19.28
N ASP A 439 26.14 -3.34 20.38
CA ASP A 439 27.28 -2.44 20.37
C ASP A 439 28.56 -3.24 20.11
N SER A 440 29.55 -2.58 19.53
CA SER A 440 30.84 -3.18 19.22
C SER A 440 31.98 -2.39 19.83
N VAL A 441 33.15 -3.01 19.89
CA VAL A 441 34.38 -2.40 20.39
C VAL A 441 35.38 -2.37 19.24
N SER A 442 36.07 -1.24 19.07
CA SER A 442 37.13 -1.09 18.07
C SER A 442 38.20 -2.17 18.20
N ALA A 443 38.90 -2.48 17.10
CA ALA A 443 39.85 -3.59 17.05
C ALA A 443 41.05 -3.44 18.02
N ASP A 444 41.38 -2.21 18.41
CA ASP A 444 42.40 -1.87 19.41
C ASP A 444 41.83 -1.78 20.83
N GLY A 445 40.52 -1.99 21.00
CA GLY A 445 39.85 -1.93 22.30
C GLY A 445 39.71 -0.53 22.89
N SER A 446 39.97 0.54 22.12
CA SER A 446 40.02 1.92 22.61
C SER A 446 38.66 2.63 22.64
N LYS A 447 37.69 2.17 21.84
CA LYS A 447 36.41 2.86 21.66
C LYS A 447 35.23 1.89 21.54
N GLU A 448 34.15 2.20 22.25
CA GLU A 448 32.83 1.61 22.00
C GLU A 448 32.16 2.29 20.81
N ILE A 449 31.54 1.47 19.96
CA ILE A 449 30.87 1.87 18.73
C ILE A 449 29.42 1.38 18.87
N GLU A 450 28.47 2.31 18.80
CA GLU A 450 27.06 1.96 18.88
C GLU A 450 26.66 0.99 17.77
N GLY A 451 25.77 0.06 18.10
CA GLY A 451 25.22 -0.86 17.14
C GLY A 451 24.32 -0.16 16.11
N ALA A 452 24.10 -0.83 14.97
CA ALA A 452 23.21 -0.34 13.93
C ALA A 452 21.78 -0.10 14.45
N MET A 453 21.10 0.88 13.88
CA MET A 453 19.66 1.11 14.08
C MET A 453 19.05 1.33 12.70
N ASP A 454 17.98 0.59 12.39
CA ASP A 454 17.26 0.74 11.14
C ASP A 454 15.79 0.40 11.37
N THR A 455 14.93 1.41 11.22
CA THR A 455 13.50 1.29 11.49
C THR A 455 12.68 2.00 10.41
N CYS A 456 11.61 1.35 9.98
CA CYS A 456 10.61 1.92 9.10
C CYS A 456 9.37 2.33 9.88
N ILE A 457 8.59 3.25 9.32
CA ILE A 457 7.27 3.58 9.85
C ILE A 457 6.35 2.40 9.55
N ALA A 458 5.53 1.99 10.51
CA ALA A 458 4.55 0.92 10.33
C ALA A 458 3.33 1.36 9.48
N LEU A 459 3.59 1.61 8.20
CA LEU A 459 2.61 1.93 7.16
C LEU A 459 2.40 0.71 6.27
N ARG A 460 1.24 0.66 5.58
CA ARG A 460 0.85 -0.48 4.72
C ARG A 460 1.10 -1.82 5.44
N THR A 461 0.74 -1.85 6.71
CA THR A 461 0.98 -2.95 7.65
C THR A 461 -0.35 -3.51 8.12
N MET A 462 -0.45 -4.84 8.14
CA MET A 462 -1.56 -5.58 8.70
C MET A 462 -1.11 -6.21 10.02
N LEU A 463 -1.95 -6.07 11.04
CA LEU A 463 -1.82 -6.84 12.28
C LEU A 463 -2.81 -8.00 12.21
N ALA A 464 -2.32 -9.23 12.27
CA ALA A 464 -3.17 -10.42 12.35
C ALA A 464 -3.23 -10.91 13.79
N LYS A 465 -4.44 -11.04 14.34
CA LYS A 465 -4.67 -11.52 15.72
C LYS A 465 -6.06 -12.11 15.83
N ASP A 466 -6.19 -13.24 16.53
CA ASP A 466 -7.48 -13.91 16.82
C ASP A 466 -8.37 -14.12 15.57
N GLY A 467 -7.76 -14.47 14.42
CA GLY A 467 -8.47 -14.67 13.16
C GLY A 467 -8.98 -13.38 12.50
N VAL A 468 -8.46 -12.22 12.90
CA VAL A 468 -8.80 -10.91 12.34
C VAL A 468 -7.55 -10.24 11.79
N ALA A 469 -7.63 -9.73 10.56
CA ALA A 469 -6.66 -8.81 9.99
C ALA A 469 -7.12 -7.37 10.24
N TYR A 470 -6.28 -6.60 10.94
CA TYR A 470 -6.48 -5.17 11.18
C TYR A 470 -5.59 -4.37 10.23
N LEU A 471 -6.19 -3.39 9.57
CA LEU A 471 -5.53 -2.54 8.59
C LEU A 471 -5.84 -1.08 8.93
N GLN A 472 -4.84 -0.21 8.94
CA GLN A 472 -5.03 1.18 9.31
C GLN A 472 -4.32 2.10 8.33
N ALA A 473 -4.97 3.20 7.97
CA ALA A 473 -4.43 4.23 7.09
C ALA A 473 -5.00 5.61 7.43
N GLY A 474 -4.24 6.64 7.08
CA GLY A 474 -4.55 8.04 7.32
C GLY A 474 -4.08 8.92 6.16
N GLY A 475 -4.49 10.18 6.18
CA GLY A 475 -4.21 11.20 5.17
C GLY A 475 -3.82 12.52 5.82
N GLY A 476 -2.93 13.28 5.18
CA GLY A 476 -2.47 14.57 5.69
C GLY A 476 -3.52 15.64 5.44
N ILE A 477 -4.16 16.12 6.52
CA ILE A 477 -5.18 17.16 6.39
C ILE A 477 -4.52 18.53 6.39
N VAL A 478 -4.72 19.25 5.29
CA VAL A 478 -4.26 20.62 5.06
C VAL A 478 -5.46 21.54 4.83
N PHE A 479 -5.18 22.84 4.64
CA PHE A 479 -6.22 23.87 4.53
C PHE A 479 -7.22 23.62 3.39
N ASP A 480 -6.74 23.11 2.24
CA ASP A 480 -7.52 22.85 1.04
C ASP A 480 -8.06 21.41 0.95
N SER A 481 -7.82 20.55 1.94
CA SER A 481 -8.32 19.16 1.96
C SER A 481 -9.86 19.10 1.83
N ASP A 482 -10.35 18.22 0.97
CA ASP A 482 -11.77 17.88 0.87
C ASP A 482 -12.11 16.65 1.74
N PRO A 483 -13.12 16.70 2.62
CA PRO A 483 -13.42 15.59 3.51
C PRO A 483 -13.66 14.24 2.82
N TYR A 484 -14.33 14.23 1.67
CA TYR A 484 -14.64 13.00 0.95
C TYR A 484 -13.40 12.42 0.29
N ASP A 485 -12.63 13.27 -0.40
CA ASP A 485 -11.41 12.84 -1.07
C ASP A 485 -10.38 12.26 -0.09
N GLU A 486 -10.24 12.86 1.09
CA GLU A 486 -9.35 12.37 2.16
C GLU A 486 -9.82 11.02 2.73
N TYR A 487 -11.12 10.81 2.86
CA TYR A 487 -11.66 9.49 3.21
C TYR A 487 -11.31 8.45 2.13
N ILE A 488 -11.57 8.77 0.86
CA ILE A 488 -11.25 7.88 -0.26
C ILE A 488 -9.75 7.59 -0.34
N GLU A 489 -8.89 8.55 -0.03
CA GLU A 489 -7.45 8.36 0.03
C GLU A 489 -7.05 7.29 1.04
N THR A 490 -7.65 7.27 2.23
CA THR A 490 -7.37 6.20 3.19
C THR A 490 -7.78 4.82 2.68
N ILE A 491 -8.91 4.71 1.96
CA ILE A 491 -9.33 3.45 1.33
C ILE A 491 -8.36 3.03 0.23
N ASN A 492 -7.90 3.98 -0.58
CA ASN A 492 -6.90 3.74 -1.63
C ASN A 492 -5.57 3.26 -1.04
N LYS A 493 -5.10 3.87 0.06
CA LYS A 493 -3.90 3.46 0.80
C LYS A 493 -4.03 2.05 1.37
N LEU A 494 -5.22 1.64 1.77
CA LEU A 494 -5.53 0.27 2.23
C LEU A 494 -5.70 -0.72 1.07
N GLY A 495 -5.95 -0.22 -0.14
CA GLY A 495 -6.30 -1.03 -1.31
C GLY A 495 -5.29 -2.14 -1.62
N ALA A 496 -3.99 -1.90 -1.45
CA ALA A 496 -2.96 -2.92 -1.67
C ALA A 496 -3.10 -4.10 -0.69
N ASN A 497 -3.37 -3.82 0.59
CA ASN A 497 -3.56 -4.85 1.59
C ASN A 497 -4.89 -5.59 1.40
N ILE A 498 -5.95 -4.86 1.05
CA ILE A 498 -7.26 -5.45 0.74
C ILE A 498 -7.15 -6.43 -0.43
N ARG A 499 -6.52 -6.01 -1.53
CA ARG A 499 -6.27 -6.87 -2.71
C ARG A 499 -5.40 -8.06 -2.35
N THR A 500 -4.41 -7.89 -1.47
CA THR A 500 -3.54 -8.98 -1.01
C THR A 500 -4.33 -10.08 -0.33
N ILE A 501 -5.23 -9.73 0.60
CA ILE A 501 -6.06 -10.71 1.32
C ILE A 501 -6.98 -11.44 0.34
N ILE A 502 -7.71 -10.69 -0.50
CA ILE A 502 -8.67 -11.27 -1.46
C ILE A 502 -7.96 -12.21 -2.44
N ALA A 503 -6.88 -11.76 -3.08
CA ALA A 503 -6.15 -12.57 -4.05
C ALA A 503 -5.48 -13.80 -3.42
N ALA A 504 -5.08 -13.72 -2.15
CA ALA A 504 -4.58 -14.87 -1.41
C ALA A 504 -5.71 -15.87 -1.15
N GLU A 505 -6.88 -15.44 -0.68
CA GLU A 505 -8.06 -16.29 -0.45
C GLU A 505 -8.47 -17.02 -1.74
N GLU A 506 -8.62 -16.30 -2.86
CA GLU A 506 -8.96 -16.87 -4.17
C GLU A 506 -7.97 -17.99 -4.58
N LYS A 507 -6.67 -17.75 -4.39
CA LYS A 507 -5.63 -18.74 -4.75
C LYS A 507 -5.74 -20.01 -3.91
N PHE A 508 -5.99 -19.88 -2.61
CA PHE A 508 -6.12 -21.05 -1.73
C PHE A 508 -7.44 -21.78 -1.95
N MET A 509 -8.54 -21.09 -2.26
CA MET A 509 -9.81 -21.71 -2.67
C MET A 509 -9.67 -22.54 -3.96
N VAL A 510 -8.97 -22.01 -4.97
CA VAL A 510 -8.69 -22.76 -6.21
C VAL A 510 -7.82 -23.99 -5.92
N ALA A 511 -6.84 -23.88 -5.02
CA ALA A 511 -6.02 -25.03 -4.61
C ALA A 511 -6.85 -26.10 -3.88
N GLU A 512 -7.76 -25.71 -3.00
CA GLU A 512 -8.68 -26.61 -2.28
C GLU A 512 -9.61 -27.37 -3.24
N SER A 513 -10.21 -26.68 -4.21
CA SER A 513 -11.09 -27.30 -5.21
C SER A 513 -10.39 -28.33 -6.12
N LYS A 514 -9.08 -28.19 -6.31
CA LYS A 514 -8.23 -29.10 -7.12
C LYS A 514 -7.63 -30.24 -6.30
N ALA A 515 -7.72 -30.21 -4.97
CA ALA A 515 -7.20 -31.28 -4.13
C ALA A 515 -8.02 -32.58 -4.35
N PRO A 516 -7.38 -33.74 -4.56
CA PRO A 516 -8.10 -35.01 -4.69
C PRO A 516 -8.88 -35.28 -3.40
N ARG A 517 -10.20 -35.43 -3.51
CA ARG A 517 -11.04 -35.80 -2.36
C ARG A 517 -10.54 -37.15 -1.83
N PRO A 518 -10.30 -37.29 -0.52
CA PRO A 518 -9.93 -38.60 0.03
C PRO A 518 -11.02 -39.61 -0.31
N SER A 519 -10.62 -40.72 -0.91
CA SER A 519 -11.52 -41.84 -1.21
C SER A 519 -12.16 -42.29 0.10
N GLN A 520 -13.49 -42.20 0.18
CA GLN A 520 -14.22 -42.84 1.26
C GLN A 520 -13.89 -44.33 1.23
N GLN A 521 -13.23 -44.80 2.28
CA GLN A 521 -13.00 -46.21 2.52
C GLN A 521 -14.35 -46.94 2.48
N SER A 522 -14.42 -47.95 1.60
CA SER A 522 -15.55 -48.85 1.48
C SER A 522 -15.68 -49.70 2.76
N GLY A 523 -16.59 -49.28 3.63
CA GLY A 523 -16.92 -49.97 4.89
C GLY A 523 -18.36 -50.50 4.92
N SER A 524 -18.51 -51.80 4.69
CA SER A 524 -19.65 -52.69 4.99
C SER A 524 -21.00 -52.45 4.29
N LYS A 525 -21.38 -53.45 3.49
CA LYS A 525 -22.77 -53.71 3.06
C LYS A 525 -23.61 -54.12 4.27
N ALA A 526 -24.71 -53.43 4.51
CA ALA A 526 -25.87 -53.98 5.19
C ALA A 526 -27.07 -53.88 4.23
N HIS A 527 -27.58 -55.05 3.84
CA HIS A 527 -28.83 -55.21 3.11
C HIS A 527 -30.01 -54.97 4.06
N ILE A 528 -30.94 -54.08 3.70
CA ILE A 528 -32.36 -54.20 4.07
C ILE A 528 -33.19 -53.86 2.83
N ASP A 529 -33.96 -54.86 2.38
CA ASP A 529 -34.99 -54.78 1.35
C ASP A 529 -36.09 -53.78 1.72
N LEU A 530 -36.67 -53.10 0.72
CA LEU A 530 -38.13 -52.92 0.59
C LEU A 530 -38.50 -52.28 -0.77
N ALA A 531 -39.17 -53.10 -1.58
CA ALA A 531 -40.18 -52.77 -2.61
C ALA A 531 -39.81 -51.75 -3.72
N ALA A 532 -39.35 -52.32 -4.84
CA ALA A 532 -39.44 -51.68 -6.15
C ALA A 532 -40.87 -51.74 -6.70
N GLY A 533 -41.39 -50.59 -7.13
CA GLY A 533 -42.62 -50.51 -7.91
C GLY A 533 -43.14 -49.08 -8.01
N ASP A 534 -42.64 -48.31 -8.98
CA ASP A 534 -43.33 -47.24 -9.75
C ASP A 534 -42.42 -46.07 -10.21
N PHE A 535 -41.10 -46.11 -9.94
CA PHE A 535 -40.19 -45.03 -10.38
C PHE A 535 -39.49 -45.31 -11.72
N THR A 536 -39.13 -46.56 -11.98
CA THR A 536 -38.32 -46.95 -13.15
C THR A 536 -39.11 -46.92 -14.46
N ALA A 537 -40.44 -47.07 -14.43
CA ALA A 537 -41.30 -46.94 -15.61
C ALA A 537 -41.50 -45.47 -16.02
N LYS A 538 -41.59 -44.55 -15.04
CA LYS A 538 -41.73 -43.10 -15.28
C LYS A 538 -40.43 -42.49 -15.80
N MET A 539 -39.27 -42.98 -15.36
CA MET A 539 -37.97 -42.49 -15.84
C MET A 539 -37.68 -42.93 -17.29
N THR A 540 -38.03 -44.16 -17.67
CA THR A 540 -37.84 -44.64 -19.05
C THR A 540 -38.75 -43.91 -20.04
N ALA A 541 -39.99 -43.59 -19.66
CA ALA A 541 -40.89 -42.77 -20.47
C ALA A 541 -40.43 -41.30 -20.61
N ALA A 542 -39.81 -40.73 -19.55
CA ALA A 542 -39.22 -39.39 -19.59
C ALA A 542 -37.93 -39.35 -20.43
N MET A 543 -37.15 -40.43 -20.45
CA MET A 543 -35.92 -40.54 -21.25
C MET A 543 -36.19 -40.82 -22.73
N ASP A 544 -37.29 -41.48 -23.09
CA ASP A 544 -37.71 -41.64 -24.49
C ASP A 544 -38.32 -40.35 -25.08
N GLN A 545 -38.86 -39.43 -24.26
CA GLN A 545 -39.25 -38.08 -24.70
C GLN A 545 -38.06 -37.14 -24.96
N LEU A 546 -36.83 -37.53 -24.59
CA LEU A 546 -35.61 -36.75 -24.82
C LEU A 546 -34.82 -37.20 -26.07
N LYS A 547 -35.39 -38.08 -26.91
CA LYS A 547 -34.76 -38.59 -28.14
C LYS A 547 -35.05 -37.78 -29.41
N ASP A 548 -35.68 -36.60 -29.29
CA ASP A 548 -35.84 -35.65 -30.40
C ASP A 548 -34.71 -34.60 -30.42
N PRO A 549 -34.29 -34.07 -31.58
CA PRO A 549 -33.01 -33.38 -31.77
C PRO A 549 -32.98 -32.02 -31.05
N TRP A 550 -32.56 -32.04 -29.79
CA TRP A 550 -32.34 -30.88 -28.95
C TRP A 550 -30.91 -30.30 -29.06
N PRO A 551 -30.47 -29.95 -30.29
CA PRO A 551 -29.60 -28.78 -30.48
C PRO A 551 -30.19 -27.75 -31.47
N LYS A 552 -31.16 -28.14 -32.32
CA LYS A 552 -31.70 -27.24 -33.37
C LYS A 552 -32.54 -26.10 -32.79
N LYS A 553 -33.47 -26.38 -31.86
CA LYS A 553 -34.34 -25.33 -31.28
C LYS A 553 -33.57 -24.29 -30.47
N PHE A 554 -32.47 -24.68 -29.80
CA PHE A 554 -31.67 -23.77 -28.98
C PHE A 554 -30.70 -22.94 -29.83
N ALA A 555 -30.04 -23.55 -30.83
CA ALA A 555 -29.26 -22.80 -31.82
C ALA A 555 -30.15 -21.84 -32.64
N THR A 556 -31.39 -22.23 -32.94
CA THR A 556 -32.36 -21.33 -33.59
C THR A 556 -32.73 -20.17 -32.68
N LYS A 557 -32.94 -20.41 -31.38
CA LYS A 557 -33.29 -19.35 -30.41
C LYS A 557 -32.13 -18.39 -30.12
N VAL A 558 -30.90 -18.88 -29.98
CA VAL A 558 -29.70 -18.03 -29.84
C VAL A 558 -29.46 -17.20 -31.11
N ASN A 559 -29.65 -17.79 -32.30
CA ASN A 559 -29.57 -17.05 -33.56
C ASN A 559 -30.72 -16.05 -33.73
N GLU A 560 -31.92 -16.34 -33.23
CA GLU A 560 -33.07 -15.43 -33.22
C GLU A 560 -32.85 -14.26 -32.25
N ASP A 561 -32.35 -14.52 -31.03
CA ASP A 561 -32.03 -13.51 -30.02
C ASP A 561 -30.85 -12.62 -30.47
N GLU A 562 -29.83 -13.20 -31.12
CA GLU A 562 -28.71 -12.45 -31.72
C GLU A 562 -29.19 -11.58 -32.89
N LYS A 563 -30.06 -12.11 -33.75
CA LYS A 563 -30.65 -11.35 -34.86
C LYS A 563 -31.56 -10.23 -34.35
N GLU A 564 -32.29 -10.46 -33.27
CA GLU A 564 -33.12 -9.45 -32.61
C GLU A 564 -32.24 -8.35 -31.98
N LEU A 565 -31.16 -8.70 -31.29
CA LEU A 565 -30.20 -7.73 -30.73
C LEU A 565 -29.49 -6.93 -31.83
N LYS A 566 -29.00 -7.59 -32.88
CA LYS A 566 -28.37 -6.92 -34.04
C LYS A 566 -29.36 -5.98 -34.73
N ASN A 567 -30.64 -6.34 -34.81
CA ASN A 567 -31.67 -5.46 -35.37
C ASN A 567 -32.01 -4.28 -34.44
N LYS A 568 -32.11 -4.50 -33.13
CA LYS A 568 -32.33 -3.43 -32.13
C LYS A 568 -31.16 -2.43 -32.13
N LEU A 569 -29.93 -2.92 -32.21
CA LEU A 569 -28.73 -2.09 -32.30
C LEU A 569 -28.68 -1.31 -33.62
N LYS A 570 -29.00 -1.93 -34.75
CA LYS A 570 -29.11 -1.24 -36.05
C LYS A 570 -30.19 -0.18 -36.07
N MET A 571 -31.35 -0.42 -35.44
CA MET A 571 -32.41 0.60 -35.33
C MET A 571 -31.98 1.75 -34.41
N ALA A 572 -31.36 1.47 -33.26
CA ALA A 572 -30.84 2.50 -32.37
C ALA A 572 -29.77 3.38 -33.04
N ILE A 573 -28.87 2.76 -33.83
CA ILE A 573 -27.86 3.48 -34.61
C ILE A 573 -28.52 4.34 -35.70
N LYS A 574 -29.50 3.80 -36.43
CA LYS A 574 -30.21 4.55 -37.48
C LYS A 574 -31.04 5.71 -36.92
N GLU A 575 -31.61 5.53 -35.73
CA GLU A 575 -32.34 6.58 -35.01
C GLU A 575 -31.38 7.66 -34.47
N LEU A 576 -30.17 7.28 -34.08
CA LEU A 576 -29.06 8.20 -33.75
C LEU A 576 -28.57 8.99 -34.98
N GLU A 577 -28.39 8.34 -36.13
CA GLU A 577 -28.01 8.97 -37.40
C GLU A 577 -29.10 9.95 -37.89
N GLN A 578 -30.40 9.61 -37.73
CA GLN A 578 -31.51 10.50 -38.09
C GLN A 578 -31.73 11.67 -37.13
N ARG A 579 -31.39 11.53 -35.85
CA ARG A 579 -31.58 12.59 -34.83
C ARG A 579 -30.46 13.62 -34.79
N CYS A 580 -29.39 13.42 -35.56
CA CYS A 580 -28.21 14.28 -35.55
C CYS A 580 -27.94 14.85 -36.94
N GLU A 581 -28.69 15.87 -37.35
CA GLU A 581 -28.59 16.52 -38.67
C GLU A 581 -27.26 17.30 -38.91
N THR A 582 -26.27 17.25 -38.00
CA THR A 582 -25.10 18.16 -38.02
C THR A 582 -23.75 17.53 -37.67
N PHE A 583 -23.54 16.24 -37.95
CA PHE A 583 -22.19 15.66 -37.92
C PHE A 583 -21.51 15.78 -39.30
N ASP A 584 -20.26 16.23 -39.33
CA ASP A 584 -19.40 16.15 -40.52
C ASP A 584 -19.12 14.68 -40.89
N GLU A 585 -19.01 14.35 -42.19
CA GLU A 585 -18.79 12.99 -42.69
C GLU A 585 -17.54 12.34 -42.07
N THR A 586 -16.54 13.15 -41.74
CA THR A 586 -15.30 12.71 -41.07
C THR A 586 -15.57 12.09 -39.71
N PHE A 587 -16.49 12.66 -38.92
CA PHE A 587 -16.83 12.18 -37.59
C PHE A 587 -17.69 10.91 -37.65
N LEU A 588 -18.64 10.84 -38.59
CA LEU A 588 -19.43 9.63 -38.84
C LEU A 588 -18.56 8.46 -39.31
N ARG A 589 -17.50 8.72 -40.09
CA ARG A 589 -16.53 7.71 -40.50
C ARG A 589 -15.70 7.20 -39.31
N ILE A 590 -15.18 8.09 -38.47
CA ILE A 590 -14.42 7.70 -37.26
C ILE A 590 -15.30 6.89 -36.30
N LEU A 591 -16.55 7.30 -36.09
CA LEU A 591 -17.50 6.57 -35.26
C LEU A 591 -17.74 5.16 -35.81
N ARG A 592 -17.94 5.05 -37.12
CA ARG A 592 -18.20 3.79 -37.81
C ARG A 592 -17.00 2.85 -37.78
N ASP A 593 -15.79 3.37 -37.95
CA ASP A 593 -14.56 2.56 -38.09
C ASP A 593 -13.89 2.23 -36.75
N THR A 594 -14.06 3.08 -35.73
CA THR A 594 -13.36 2.93 -34.44
C THR A 594 -14.26 2.31 -33.36
N VAL A 595 -15.57 2.55 -33.45
CA VAL A 595 -16.53 2.08 -32.44
C VAL A 595 -17.44 1.02 -33.03
N THR A 596 -18.10 1.29 -34.17
CA THR A 596 -19.16 0.40 -34.65
C THR A 596 -18.67 -0.87 -35.36
N GLN A 597 -17.65 -0.76 -36.24
CA GLN A 597 -17.09 -1.87 -37.01
C GLN A 597 -16.34 -2.91 -36.15
N PRO A 598 -15.43 -2.52 -35.24
CA PRO A 598 -14.77 -3.47 -34.34
C PRO A 598 -15.75 -4.18 -33.41
N PHE A 599 -16.77 -3.45 -32.93
CA PHE A 599 -17.80 -3.96 -32.03
C PHE A 599 -18.78 -4.93 -32.72
N LEU A 600 -19.08 -4.72 -34.01
CA LEU A 600 -19.82 -5.69 -34.83
C LEU A 600 -18.98 -6.92 -35.22
N ALA A 601 -17.65 -6.79 -35.28
CA ALA A 601 -16.73 -7.89 -35.54
C ALA A 601 -16.51 -8.80 -34.32
N GLU A 602 -16.54 -8.24 -33.10
CA GLU A 602 -16.50 -9.03 -31.85
C GLU A 602 -17.81 -9.79 -31.55
N LEU A 603 -18.92 -9.38 -32.18
CA LEU A 603 -20.22 -10.06 -32.15
C LEU A 603 -20.29 -11.34 -33.02
N ASP A 604 -19.16 -11.86 -33.51
CA ASP A 604 -19.11 -13.12 -34.26
C ASP A 604 -19.15 -14.34 -33.33
N VAL A 605 -20.32 -14.57 -32.73
CA VAL A 605 -20.65 -15.78 -31.95
C VAL A 605 -20.41 -17.06 -32.78
N THR A 606 -20.36 -16.95 -34.12
CA THR A 606 -20.05 -18.05 -35.05
C THR A 606 -18.62 -18.58 -34.90
N ALA A 607 -17.65 -17.74 -34.53
CA ALA A 607 -16.27 -18.18 -34.26
C ALA A 607 -16.20 -18.97 -32.95
N PHE A 608 -16.90 -18.51 -31.92
CA PHE A 608 -16.97 -19.17 -30.61
C PHE A 608 -17.78 -20.49 -30.65
N THR A 609 -18.89 -20.54 -31.40
CA THR A 609 -19.67 -21.77 -31.60
C THR A 609 -19.00 -22.76 -32.54
N ARG A 610 -18.22 -22.31 -33.55
CA ARG A 610 -17.35 -23.22 -34.33
C ARG A 610 -16.24 -23.83 -33.47
N ASP A 611 -15.65 -23.06 -32.57
CA ASP A 611 -14.58 -23.56 -31.68
C ASP A 611 -15.14 -24.56 -30.64
N CYS A 612 -16.39 -24.39 -30.23
CA CYS A 612 -17.11 -25.37 -29.39
C CYS A 612 -17.50 -26.63 -30.20
N ALA A 613 -18.01 -26.49 -31.42
CA ALA A 613 -18.36 -27.62 -32.28
C ALA A 613 -17.14 -28.42 -32.76
N ALA A 614 -15.97 -27.77 -32.94
CA ALA A 614 -14.72 -28.43 -33.30
C ALA A 614 -14.14 -29.28 -32.16
N LYS A 615 -14.53 -29.02 -30.91
CA LYS A 615 -14.07 -29.72 -29.70
C LYS A 615 -14.99 -30.89 -29.28
N GLU A 616 -16.09 -31.15 -30.00
CA GLU A 616 -17.02 -32.26 -29.75
C GLU A 616 -16.50 -33.66 -30.15
N SER A 617 -15.29 -33.78 -30.71
CA SER A 617 -14.70 -35.09 -31.04
C SER A 617 -14.02 -35.80 -29.86
N HIS A 618 -14.03 -35.21 -28.66
CA HIS A 618 -13.44 -35.82 -27.45
C HIS A 618 -14.50 -36.35 -26.46
N PRO A 619 -14.46 -37.64 -26.07
CA PRO A 619 -15.54 -38.32 -25.33
C PRO A 619 -15.62 -38.00 -23.82
N GLN A 620 -15.13 -36.85 -23.36
CA GLN A 620 -15.22 -36.43 -21.96
C GLN A 620 -15.62 -34.96 -21.81
N PHE A 621 -16.79 -34.58 -22.33
CA PHE A 621 -17.37 -33.26 -22.08
C PHE A 621 -18.51 -33.34 -21.06
N THR A 622 -18.16 -33.12 -19.78
CA THR A 622 -19.10 -32.77 -18.70
C THR A 622 -18.78 -31.35 -18.24
N GLN A 623 -18.98 -30.35 -19.11
CA GLN A 623 -18.80 -28.92 -18.80
C GLN A 623 -19.84 -28.01 -19.48
N SER A 624 -21.07 -28.51 -19.71
CA SER A 624 -22.13 -27.69 -20.32
C SER A 624 -22.63 -26.55 -19.41
N SER A 625 -22.57 -26.70 -18.08
CA SER A 625 -23.03 -25.69 -17.11
C SER A 625 -22.11 -24.47 -17.01
N GLU A 626 -20.79 -24.65 -17.16
CA GLU A 626 -19.80 -23.60 -16.93
C GLU A 626 -19.73 -22.64 -18.13
N VAL A 627 -19.89 -23.19 -19.34
CA VAL A 627 -20.02 -22.41 -20.58
C VAL A 627 -21.33 -21.62 -20.58
N LEU A 628 -22.44 -22.24 -20.16
CA LEU A 628 -23.75 -21.57 -20.01
C LEU A 628 -23.72 -20.40 -19.02
N GLN A 629 -23.00 -20.56 -17.90
CA GLN A 629 -22.86 -19.50 -16.90
C GLN A 629 -22.01 -18.35 -17.44
N LYS A 630 -20.89 -18.64 -18.11
CA LYS A 630 -20.02 -17.63 -18.74
C LYS A 630 -20.75 -16.85 -19.84
N SER A 631 -21.55 -17.51 -20.67
CA SER A 631 -22.34 -16.83 -21.71
C SER A 631 -23.42 -15.91 -21.13
N LYS A 632 -24.06 -16.29 -20.02
CA LYS A 632 -25.02 -15.42 -19.31
C LYS A 632 -24.35 -14.20 -18.68
N THR A 633 -23.20 -14.39 -18.04
CA THR A 633 -22.44 -13.28 -17.45
C THR A 633 -21.99 -12.30 -18.53
N LEU A 634 -21.46 -12.78 -19.66
CA LEU A 634 -21.10 -11.92 -20.78
C LEU A 634 -22.28 -11.11 -21.33
N LEU A 635 -23.47 -11.72 -21.41
CA LEU A 635 -24.69 -11.04 -21.88
C LEU A 635 -25.14 -9.93 -20.93
N GLU A 636 -25.01 -10.12 -19.62
CA GLU A 636 -25.39 -9.11 -18.62
C GLU A 636 -24.37 -7.97 -18.54
N ASP A 637 -23.07 -8.28 -18.57
CA ASP A 637 -21.99 -7.28 -18.63
C ASP A 637 -22.13 -6.41 -19.89
N TYR A 638 -22.51 -7.03 -21.01
CA TYR A 638 -22.73 -6.34 -22.28
C TYR A 638 -23.95 -5.41 -22.23
N LYS A 639 -25.03 -5.81 -21.55
CA LYS A 639 -26.22 -4.97 -21.36
C LYS A 639 -25.90 -3.72 -20.53
N VAL A 640 -25.12 -3.87 -19.46
CA VAL A 640 -24.64 -2.75 -18.62
C VAL A 640 -23.77 -1.79 -19.43
N LEU A 641 -22.89 -2.31 -20.30
CA LEU A 641 -22.04 -1.49 -21.15
C LEU A 641 -22.85 -0.68 -22.18
N VAL A 642 -23.88 -1.29 -22.80
CA VAL A 642 -24.78 -0.61 -23.74
C VAL A 642 -25.55 0.52 -23.05
N GLU A 643 -26.07 0.28 -21.84
CA GLU A 643 -26.79 1.29 -21.05
C GLU A 643 -25.88 2.45 -20.62
N SER A 644 -24.64 2.15 -20.19
CA SER A 644 -23.63 3.17 -19.83
C SER A 644 -23.21 4.02 -21.02
N THR A 645 -23.02 3.39 -22.18
CA THR A 645 -22.63 4.08 -23.42
C THR A 645 -23.76 4.98 -23.91
N ALA A 646 -25.02 4.52 -23.89
CA ALA A 646 -26.18 5.32 -24.24
C ALA A 646 -26.33 6.57 -23.35
N LYS A 647 -26.06 6.45 -22.05
CA LYS A 647 -26.08 7.56 -21.08
C LYS A 647 -24.96 8.57 -21.32
N SER A 648 -23.79 8.08 -21.72
CA SER A 648 -22.65 8.93 -22.10
C SER A 648 -22.96 9.72 -23.39
N PHE A 649 -23.60 9.09 -24.37
CA PHE A 649 -24.05 9.77 -25.60
C PHE A 649 -25.15 10.80 -25.35
N GLU A 650 -26.08 10.53 -24.44
CA GLU A 650 -27.11 11.50 -24.04
C GLU A 650 -26.48 12.76 -23.41
N THR A 651 -25.44 12.57 -22.59
CA THR A 651 -24.64 13.65 -21.99
C THR A 651 -23.89 14.47 -23.05
N VAL A 652 -23.28 13.80 -24.04
CA VAL A 652 -22.61 14.46 -25.16
C VAL A 652 -23.61 15.27 -26.00
N ASN A 653 -24.79 14.72 -26.29
CA ASN A 653 -25.84 15.40 -27.06
C ASN A 653 -26.37 16.65 -26.33
N LEU A 654 -26.54 16.57 -25.01
CA LEU A 654 -26.88 17.73 -24.17
C LEU A 654 -25.78 18.81 -24.19
N SER A 655 -24.51 18.41 -24.20
CA SER A 655 -23.38 19.34 -24.31
C SER A 655 -23.31 20.05 -25.67
N ILE A 656 -23.71 19.38 -26.75
CA ILE A 656 -23.75 19.94 -28.11
C ILE A 656 -24.90 20.94 -28.22
N LYS A 657 -26.10 20.58 -27.76
CA LYS A 657 -27.27 21.49 -27.75
C LYS A 657 -27.00 22.75 -26.92
N PHE A 658 -26.32 22.60 -25.78
CA PHE A 658 -25.89 23.74 -24.97
C PHE A 658 -24.93 24.66 -25.73
N ARG A 659 -23.92 24.11 -26.42
CA ARG A 659 -22.98 24.89 -27.23
C ARG A 659 -23.66 25.60 -28.40
N GLN A 660 -24.57 24.94 -29.10
CA GLN A 660 -25.33 25.54 -30.20
C GLN A 660 -26.20 26.71 -29.73
N GLU A 661 -26.91 26.55 -28.61
CA GLU A 661 -27.74 27.62 -28.06
C GLU A 661 -26.89 28.76 -27.47
N ARG A 662 -25.74 28.45 -26.85
CA ARG A 662 -24.74 29.43 -26.44
C ARG A 662 -24.25 30.25 -27.63
N ASP A 663 -23.79 29.60 -28.69
CA ASP A 663 -23.20 30.26 -29.86
C ASP A 663 -24.24 31.08 -30.62
N ARG A 664 -25.50 30.63 -30.66
CA ARG A 664 -26.63 31.39 -31.17
C ARG A 664 -26.85 32.68 -30.36
N LEU A 665 -26.87 32.60 -29.02
CA LEU A 665 -27.06 33.77 -28.15
C LEU A 665 -25.87 34.73 -28.22
N VAL A 666 -24.65 34.22 -28.30
CA VAL A 666 -23.42 35.01 -28.53
C VAL A 666 -23.50 35.75 -29.87
N ASN A 667 -24.00 35.11 -30.93
CA ASN A 667 -24.18 35.77 -32.22
C ASN A 667 -25.29 36.83 -32.19
N VAL A 668 -26.38 36.61 -31.45
CA VAL A 668 -27.42 37.64 -31.24
C VAL A 668 -26.83 38.87 -30.53
N LEU A 669 -26.03 38.66 -29.49
CA LEU A 669 -25.34 39.73 -28.76
C LEU A 669 -24.35 40.47 -29.65
N LYS A 670 -23.58 39.77 -30.50
CA LYS A 670 -22.66 40.38 -31.49
C LYS A 670 -23.37 41.26 -32.52
N THR A 671 -24.67 41.06 -32.76
CA THR A 671 -25.48 41.94 -33.63
C THR A 671 -26.12 43.13 -32.91
N GLY A 672 -25.81 43.35 -31.63
CA GLY A 672 -26.33 44.45 -30.81
C GLY A 672 -27.80 44.26 -30.37
N LYS A 673 -28.35 43.05 -30.50
CA LYS A 673 -29.72 42.73 -30.06
C LYS A 673 -29.71 42.21 -28.62
N GLN A 674 -30.71 42.63 -27.83
CA GLN A 674 -30.87 42.16 -26.45
C GLN A 674 -31.37 40.71 -26.40
N VAL A 675 -30.76 39.92 -25.52
CA VAL A 675 -31.18 38.56 -25.18
C VAL A 675 -32.21 38.62 -24.06
N THR A 676 -33.31 37.88 -24.19
CA THR A 676 -34.41 37.90 -23.23
C THR A 676 -34.15 36.97 -22.03
N GLN A 677 -34.79 37.26 -20.90
CA GLN A 677 -34.66 36.47 -19.67
C GLN A 677 -35.02 34.98 -19.86
N ASN A 678 -35.99 34.66 -20.72
CA ASN A 678 -36.38 33.28 -21.01
C ASN A 678 -35.32 32.51 -21.80
N GLU A 679 -34.57 33.19 -22.68
CA GLU A 679 -33.47 32.58 -23.43
C GLU A 679 -32.30 32.23 -22.51
N ILE A 680 -32.02 33.07 -21.51
CA ILE A 680 -30.99 32.82 -20.49
C ILE A 680 -31.40 31.65 -19.57
N LEU A 681 -32.66 31.61 -19.13
CA LEU A 681 -33.17 30.51 -18.30
C LEU A 681 -33.17 29.17 -19.06
N SER A 682 -33.46 29.18 -20.36
CA SER A 682 -33.35 27.99 -21.22
C SER A 682 -31.92 27.46 -21.28
N LEU A 683 -30.92 28.33 -21.45
CA LEU A 683 -29.50 27.98 -21.47
C LEU A 683 -29.04 27.39 -20.12
N LEU A 684 -29.48 27.97 -19.01
CA LEU A 684 -29.15 27.50 -17.65
C LEU A 684 -29.82 26.15 -17.30
N ALA A 685 -31.01 25.88 -17.83
CA ALA A 685 -31.68 24.58 -17.68
C ALA A 685 -30.92 23.45 -18.38
N HIS A 686 -30.27 23.73 -19.52
CA HIS A 686 -29.39 22.78 -20.20
C HIS A 686 -28.06 22.61 -19.43
N LYS A 687 -27.53 23.68 -18.83
CA LYS A 687 -26.32 23.64 -17.98
C LYS A 687 -26.47 22.76 -16.73
N ARG A 688 -27.61 22.81 -16.04
CA ARG A 688 -27.88 21.97 -14.85
C ARG A 688 -27.77 20.46 -15.11
N LYS A 689 -27.80 20.02 -16.38
CA LYS A 689 -27.75 18.61 -16.78
C LYS A 689 -26.37 18.17 -17.31
N CYS A 690 -25.38 19.06 -17.36
CA CYS A 690 -24.02 18.77 -17.84
C CYS A 690 -22.99 19.09 -16.75
N SER A 691 -22.25 18.09 -16.27
CA SER A 691 -21.23 18.24 -15.22
C SER A 691 -19.81 18.22 -15.80
N THR A 692 -19.36 19.28 -16.46
CA THR A 692 -17.94 19.63 -16.68
C THR A 692 -17.82 21.06 -17.24
N TRP A 693 -16.81 21.80 -16.80
CA TRP A 693 -16.37 23.07 -17.41
C TRP A 693 -14.84 23.03 -17.58
N SER A 694 -14.31 23.72 -18.60
CA SER A 694 -12.91 24.13 -18.68
C SER A 694 -12.84 25.66 -18.90
N ALA A 695 -11.81 26.31 -18.36
CA ALA A 695 -11.63 27.77 -18.36
C ALA A 695 -11.39 28.40 -19.74
N TYR A 696 -11.37 27.60 -20.81
CA TYR A 696 -10.98 28.02 -22.16
C TYR A 696 -12.04 28.88 -22.88
N ASP A 697 -13.31 28.81 -22.47
CA ASP A 697 -14.44 29.41 -23.19
C ASP A 697 -14.64 30.93 -22.96
N LEU A 698 -13.95 31.54 -21.98
CA LEU A 698 -14.13 32.97 -21.63
C LEU A 698 -13.12 33.92 -22.31
N ALA A 699 -12.14 33.39 -23.05
CA ALA A 699 -11.02 34.17 -23.60
C ALA A 699 -11.36 35.04 -24.85
N SER A 700 -12.63 35.11 -25.27
CA SER A 700 -13.06 35.77 -26.51
C SER A 700 -14.04 36.95 -26.34
N VAL A 701 -14.36 37.32 -25.10
CA VAL A 701 -15.31 38.40 -24.77
C VAL A 701 -14.53 39.64 -24.32
N SER A 702 -14.96 40.84 -24.75
CA SER A 702 -14.26 42.08 -24.41
C SER A 702 -14.43 42.46 -22.93
N GLU A 703 -13.46 43.20 -22.38
CA GLU A 703 -13.46 43.64 -20.96
C GLU A 703 -14.68 44.53 -20.63
N GLU A 704 -15.18 45.29 -21.60
CA GLU A 704 -16.42 46.10 -21.50
C GLU A 704 -17.68 45.21 -21.46
N ASP A 705 -17.80 44.22 -22.35
CA ASP A 705 -18.95 43.30 -22.37
C ASP A 705 -19.04 42.44 -21.10
N LEU A 706 -17.90 42.11 -20.49
CA LEU A 706 -17.82 41.35 -19.23
C LEU A 706 -18.20 42.21 -18.02
N ALA A 707 -17.92 43.51 -18.03
CA ALA A 707 -18.37 44.45 -17.01
C ALA A 707 -19.90 44.61 -17.03
N ASP A 708 -20.51 44.63 -18.23
CA ASP A 708 -21.96 44.66 -18.41
C ASP A 708 -22.62 43.36 -17.95
N VAL A 709 -22.04 42.19 -18.26
CA VAL A 709 -22.51 40.90 -17.75
C VAL A 709 -22.43 40.82 -16.23
N LYS A 710 -21.34 41.32 -15.62
CA LYS A 710 -21.19 41.43 -14.17
C LYS A 710 -22.27 42.34 -13.56
N ALA A 711 -22.50 43.51 -14.15
CA ALA A 711 -23.52 44.46 -13.70
C ALA A 711 -24.94 43.86 -13.81
N MET A 712 -25.24 43.10 -14.87
CA MET A 712 -26.52 42.41 -15.04
C MET A 712 -26.73 41.29 -14.02
N LEU A 713 -25.70 40.48 -13.72
CA LEU A 713 -25.77 39.42 -12.71
C LEU A 713 -25.95 39.99 -11.30
N HIS A 714 -25.22 41.07 -10.96
CA HIS A 714 -25.39 41.79 -9.70
C HIS A 714 -26.76 42.48 -9.57
N ALA A 715 -27.29 43.04 -10.67
CA ALA A 715 -28.64 43.63 -10.69
C ALA A 715 -29.75 42.57 -10.55
N GLY A 716 -29.53 41.36 -11.06
CA GLY A 716 -30.41 40.20 -10.88
C GLY A 716 -30.39 39.69 -9.44
N ALA A 717 -29.20 39.57 -8.85
CA ALA A 717 -29.00 39.10 -7.47
C ALA A 717 -29.71 39.98 -6.42
N ARG A 718 -29.72 41.31 -6.61
CA ARG A 718 -30.42 42.26 -5.71
C ARG A 718 -31.95 42.11 -5.71
N LYS A 719 -32.53 41.33 -6.63
CA LYS A 719 -33.98 41.10 -6.72
C LYS A 719 -34.41 39.68 -6.34
N THR A 720 -33.46 38.79 -6.04
CA THR A 720 -33.71 37.42 -5.55
C THR A 720 -33.52 37.38 -4.03
N GLN A 721 -34.38 36.66 -3.31
CA GLN A 721 -34.20 36.36 -1.88
C GLN A 721 -33.80 34.88 -1.71
N ASN A 722 -32.79 34.61 -0.86
CA ASN A 722 -32.13 33.32 -0.50
C ASN A 722 -30.79 33.00 -1.19
N GLU A 723 -30.21 31.85 -0.84
CA GLU A 723 -28.86 31.31 -1.13
C GLU A 723 -28.39 31.47 -2.59
N ASP A 724 -29.30 31.57 -3.55
CA ASP A 724 -28.99 31.84 -4.97
C ASP A 724 -28.41 33.25 -5.21
N GLN A 725 -28.68 34.22 -4.33
CA GLN A 725 -28.16 35.58 -4.42
C GLN A 725 -26.62 35.60 -4.29
N GLN A 726 -26.10 34.88 -3.29
CA GLN A 726 -24.67 34.84 -2.99
C GLN A 726 -23.88 34.08 -4.06
N ALA A 727 -24.49 33.03 -4.63
CA ALA A 727 -23.92 32.28 -5.75
C ALA A 727 -23.87 33.12 -7.04
N MET A 728 -24.90 33.93 -7.33
CA MET A 728 -24.91 34.79 -8.52
C MET A 728 -23.93 35.97 -8.43
N GLU A 729 -23.80 36.60 -7.26
CA GLU A 729 -22.80 37.65 -7.01
C GLU A 729 -21.38 37.09 -7.09
N SER A 730 -21.12 35.96 -6.42
CA SER A 730 -19.84 35.24 -6.49
C SER A 730 -19.47 34.81 -7.91
N TRP A 731 -20.43 34.36 -8.71
CA TRP A 731 -20.17 33.93 -10.09
C TRP A 731 -19.86 35.11 -11.02
N GLY A 732 -20.55 36.25 -10.85
CA GLY A 732 -20.26 37.49 -11.57
C GLY A 732 -18.86 38.03 -11.24
N ASP A 733 -18.43 37.89 -9.98
CA ASP A 733 -17.10 38.31 -9.55
C ASP A 733 -16.00 37.38 -10.07
N VAL A 734 -16.16 36.06 -9.92
CA VAL A 734 -15.17 35.06 -10.38
C VAL A 734 -15.01 35.09 -11.90
N ALA A 735 -16.10 35.21 -12.66
CA ALA A 735 -16.03 35.27 -14.12
C ALA A 735 -15.32 36.54 -14.61
N TYR A 736 -15.56 37.68 -13.96
CA TYR A 736 -14.92 38.95 -14.29
C TYR A 736 -13.43 38.94 -13.94
N ASP A 737 -13.08 38.47 -12.74
CA ASP A 737 -11.69 38.47 -12.27
C ASP A 737 -10.82 37.50 -13.07
N THR A 738 -11.36 36.33 -13.42
CA THR A 738 -10.67 35.35 -14.28
C THR A 738 -10.43 35.90 -15.69
N ALA A 739 -11.40 36.61 -16.26
CA ALA A 739 -11.28 37.18 -17.60
C ALA A 739 -10.36 38.42 -17.63
N LYS A 740 -10.35 39.22 -16.56
CA LYS A 740 -9.42 40.32 -16.37
C LYS A 740 -7.97 39.81 -16.29
N ALA A 741 -7.72 38.77 -15.50
CA ALA A 741 -6.41 38.14 -15.40
C ALA A 741 -5.91 37.63 -16.76
N PHE A 742 -6.79 37.02 -17.56
CA PHE A 742 -6.47 36.58 -18.93
C PHE A 742 -6.17 37.75 -19.88
N THR A 743 -6.87 38.88 -19.75
CA THR A 743 -6.65 40.08 -20.58
C THR A 743 -5.32 40.75 -20.22
N GLU A 744 -4.95 40.79 -18.94
CA GLU A 744 -3.66 41.26 -18.46
C GLU A 744 -2.51 40.36 -18.93
N LEU A 745 -2.69 39.03 -18.90
CA LEU A 745 -1.75 38.06 -19.47
C LEU A 745 -1.56 38.25 -20.99
N LYS A 746 -2.65 38.52 -21.73
CA LYS A 746 -2.59 38.79 -23.17
C LYS A 746 -1.88 40.11 -23.51
N ARG A 747 -1.98 41.14 -22.65
CA ARG A 747 -1.24 42.41 -22.77
C ARG A 747 0.25 42.25 -22.44
N ALA A 748 0.61 41.29 -21.59
CA ALA A 748 1.99 40.99 -21.22
C ALA A 748 2.79 40.27 -22.33
N GLY A 749 2.14 39.85 -23.43
CA GLY A 749 2.81 39.29 -24.60
C GLY A 749 3.35 37.87 -24.42
N GLU A 750 3.02 37.17 -23.33
CA GLU A 750 3.36 35.77 -23.14
C GLU A 750 2.31 34.90 -23.86
N GLY A 751 2.68 34.39 -25.03
CA GLY A 751 1.81 33.52 -25.82
C GLY A 751 1.73 32.11 -25.25
N TYR A 752 0.50 31.63 -25.03
CA TYR A 752 0.15 30.22 -24.86
C TYR A 752 -0.97 29.85 -25.83
#